data_AF-A0A960L6R6-F1
#
_entry.id   AF-A0A960L6R6-F1
#
_cell.length_a   1.000
_cell.length_b   1.000
_cell.length_c   1.000
_cell.angle_alpha   90.00
_cell.angle_beta   90.00
_cell.angle_gamma   90.00
#
_symmetry.space_group_name_H-M   'P 1'
#
loop_
_entity.id
_entity.type
_entity.pdbx_description
1 polymer ?
#
loop_
_entity_poly.entity_id
_entity_poly.type
_entity_poly.pdbx_seq_one_letter_code
_entity_poly.pdbx_strand_id
1 'polypeptide(L)'
;MAGLIVATSTPATLAAPADVARWAVAVDAKDLAEGEWPIEELPAELQRAVRQAVLESNAKGAVASLTERLGGDEKSAEAVLVSALRILPDPWCDYQADPERAGRIEGALAGALGKHPESEETTAAAILFLDNLARCSPKKGRDLLAAVESADSRDLGLRLARGLDPINELRLSLAVVAVDKGAPRVEILEILAGTAMSAVERAAILEEAVNLARAKGLVRAHDLEAEYLRSLLSAGLATRAAKEFRTTSDEARERLFSPGRKPEVDPWPLGYRLDMAAALALDGDDKAARRLLDEVPAETRTPTPGVKSDDYEEQQAAKCQCIEAWLWQLLDRSIATEARDDDPFELFEDLAASDDGYSGPLAESGTLAQAVGFLALREGYSGFSAFFLRRIREEADSEQSYLSTLLDDESALTDSDAWLIAFPELRLRALDLTSELVAVLEARASAPVGGSSGPDPIAARILELADRPLWNPYRERALTDPEAESESETSDPAAEASEARDLPVPGDLSVVRVERTDDAVIAIGLAQSLDPAGEVSGGGYWVARSRDEGATWEKLYTGLRQFQPFEVVEASALPLATDDGLQIEVAFRQLDESLVMFPPIGMHVEEGGENLVLEVSWEDLERDSDGDGLTDLVEERLITDPTDPDTDGDGVGDKTDPLPTVAYSAAEDSTTSALARLLEEIEGTEAQAILPRCPESKGLCFGRPELGEDRAHFVVAPRHAWRGLAPSLRTIALTPAEMAAAKEKFGLFFATQFPLVEVDRAGRKAIIIWDRSWQGGTVTMTLNEGRWQLESYGFWIT
;
A
#
# COMPACT_ATOMS: atom_id res chain seq x y z
N MET A 1 -47.07 -54.00 28.83
CA MET A 1 -46.23 -54.97 28.10
C MET A 1 -44.79 -54.74 28.52
N ALA A 2 -44.19 -55.77 29.12
CA ALA A 2 -42.75 -55.92 29.32
C ALA A 2 -42.03 -55.89 27.95
N GLY A 3 -40.72 -55.69 27.81
CA GLY A 3 -39.60 -55.66 28.73
C GLY A 3 -38.30 -55.66 27.90
N LEU A 4 -37.19 -55.30 28.56
CA LEU A 4 -35.80 -55.40 28.11
C LEU A 4 -35.46 -56.71 27.37
N ILE A 5 -34.62 -56.62 26.33
CA ILE A 5 -33.52 -57.56 26.06
C ILE A 5 -32.27 -56.80 25.60
N VAL A 6 -31.17 -57.07 26.30
CA VAL A 6 -29.76 -56.75 26.02
C VAL A 6 -29.18 -57.85 25.12
N ALA A 7 -28.33 -57.49 24.15
CA ALA A 7 -27.25 -58.38 23.70
C ALA A 7 -26.05 -57.58 23.20
N THR A 8 -24.92 -57.90 23.81
CA THR A 8 -23.55 -57.40 23.68
C THR A 8 -22.92 -57.70 22.33
N SER A 9 -22.14 -56.75 21.79
CA SER A 9 -20.95 -57.09 20.99
C SER A 9 -19.79 -56.17 21.42
N THR A 10 -18.74 -56.80 21.92
CA THR A 10 -17.45 -56.26 22.35
C THR A 10 -16.76 -55.46 21.24
N PRO A 11 -15.89 -54.48 21.58
CA PRO A 11 -14.98 -53.90 20.60
C PRO A 11 -14.08 -55.02 20.08
N ALA A 12 -13.92 -55.10 18.76
CA ALA A 12 -13.00 -56.02 18.15
C ALA A 12 -11.59 -55.71 18.68
N THR A 13 -11.10 -56.55 19.59
CA THR A 13 -9.66 -56.77 19.78
C THR A 13 -9.09 -57.08 18.41
N LEU A 14 -8.40 -56.10 17.82
CA LEU A 14 -7.43 -56.34 16.75
C LEU A 14 -6.48 -57.40 17.29
N ALA A 15 -6.58 -58.62 16.75
CA ALA A 15 -5.61 -59.65 17.00
C ALA A 15 -4.24 -59.08 16.64
N ALA A 16 -3.32 -59.08 17.61
CA ALA A 16 -1.92 -58.76 17.36
C ALA A 16 -1.44 -59.65 16.20
N PRO A 17 -1.00 -59.09 15.06
CA PRO A 17 -0.24 -59.88 14.11
C PRO A 17 1.10 -60.16 14.78
N ALA A 18 1.48 -61.44 14.81
CA ALA A 18 2.82 -61.90 15.17
C ALA A 18 3.94 -61.31 14.30
N ASP A 19 3.62 -60.34 13.44
CA ASP A 19 4.54 -59.59 12.61
C ASP A 19 4.98 -58.25 13.20
N VAL A 20 4.37 -57.66 14.25
CA VAL A 20 4.89 -56.41 14.88
C VAL A 20 6.32 -56.62 15.42
N ALA A 21 6.63 -57.83 15.90
CA ALA A 21 7.97 -58.22 16.32
C ALA A 21 9.00 -58.32 15.17
N ARG A 22 8.57 -58.34 13.90
CA ARG A 22 9.46 -58.28 12.73
C ARG A 22 9.84 -56.85 12.33
N TRP A 23 9.08 -55.83 12.73
CA TRP A 23 9.38 -54.43 12.41
C TRP A 23 10.39 -53.81 13.37
N ALA A 24 10.58 -54.42 14.54
CA ALA A 24 11.60 -54.04 15.52
C ALA A 24 13.06 -54.31 15.05
N VAL A 25 13.28 -54.76 13.80
CA VAL A 25 14.61 -55.17 13.30
C VAL A 25 15.20 -54.21 12.27
N ALA A 26 14.58 -53.06 11.98
CA ALA A 26 15.17 -52.11 11.03
C ALA A 26 15.28 -50.66 11.53
N VAL A 27 14.94 -50.37 12.78
CA VAL A 27 15.07 -49.01 13.31
C VAL A 27 16.26 -48.97 14.26
N ASP A 28 17.42 -48.56 13.75
CA ASP A 28 18.56 -48.30 14.62
C ASP A 28 18.22 -47.08 15.49
N ALA A 29 18.39 -47.21 16.81
CA ALA A 29 18.17 -46.11 17.74
C ALA A 29 19.13 -44.93 17.47
N LYS A 30 20.21 -45.18 16.71
CA LYS A 30 21.12 -44.16 16.19
C LYS A 30 20.50 -43.36 15.04
N ASP A 31 19.78 -43.99 14.12
CA ASP A 31 19.13 -43.33 12.97
C ASP A 31 17.92 -42.49 13.40
N LEU A 32 17.21 -42.92 14.46
CA LEU A 32 16.17 -42.13 15.13
C LEU A 32 16.72 -40.95 15.94
N ALA A 33 17.95 -41.05 16.44
CA ALA A 33 18.61 -40.00 17.22
C ALA A 33 19.41 -39.01 16.36
N GLU A 34 19.70 -39.38 15.11
CA GLU A 34 20.38 -38.54 14.10
C GLU A 34 19.39 -37.92 13.09
N GLY A 35 18.07 -38.09 13.32
CA GLY A 35 17.03 -37.33 12.61
C GLY A 35 16.80 -37.70 11.15
N GLU A 36 17.36 -38.82 10.67
CA GLU A 36 17.38 -39.15 9.24
C GLU A 36 16.11 -39.84 8.70
N TRP A 37 15.09 -40.09 9.54
CA TRP A 37 13.94 -40.91 9.12
C TRP A 37 12.57 -40.19 9.07
N PRO A 38 11.97 -40.00 7.87
CA PRO A 38 10.63 -39.41 7.73
C PRO A 38 9.53 -40.37 8.16
N ILE A 39 8.46 -39.83 8.77
CA ILE A 39 7.24 -40.59 9.05
C ILE A 39 6.58 -41.09 7.77
N GLU A 40 6.79 -40.43 6.61
CA GLU A 40 6.29 -40.91 5.33
C GLU A 40 6.91 -42.26 4.89
N GLU A 41 8.08 -42.63 5.40
CA GLU A 41 8.70 -43.94 5.17
C GLU A 41 8.16 -45.02 6.12
N LEU A 42 7.41 -44.63 7.14
CA LEU A 42 6.72 -45.58 8.00
C LEU A 42 5.57 -46.25 7.24
N PRO A 43 5.23 -47.50 7.56
CA PRO A 43 4.04 -48.15 7.03
C PRO A 43 2.80 -47.29 7.30
N ALA A 44 1.86 -47.24 6.34
CA ALA A 44 0.63 -46.46 6.45
C ALA A 44 -0.18 -46.74 7.74
N GLU A 45 -0.05 -47.94 8.30
CA GLU A 45 -0.66 -48.32 9.59
C GLU A 45 0.02 -47.65 10.78
N LEU A 46 1.35 -47.52 10.76
CA LEU A 46 2.13 -46.83 11.78
C LEU A 46 1.95 -45.31 11.66
N GLN A 47 1.93 -44.76 10.44
CA GLN A 47 1.57 -43.36 10.20
C GLN A 47 0.19 -43.02 10.76
N ARG A 48 -0.80 -43.90 10.54
CA ARG A 48 -2.16 -43.75 11.07
C ARG A 48 -2.18 -43.85 12.59
N ALA A 49 -1.42 -44.78 13.17
CA ALA A 49 -1.32 -44.94 14.63
C ALA A 49 -0.62 -43.75 15.31
N VAL A 50 0.42 -43.20 14.67
CA VAL A 50 1.14 -42.02 15.13
C VAL A 50 0.21 -40.81 15.08
N ARG A 51 -0.43 -40.54 13.93
CA ARG A 51 -1.44 -39.46 13.82
C ARG A 51 -2.54 -39.63 14.86
N GLN A 52 -3.09 -40.83 15.02
CA GLN A 52 -4.14 -41.09 16.01
C GLN A 52 -3.67 -40.84 17.45
N ALA A 53 -2.45 -41.23 17.81
CA ALA A 53 -1.88 -41.00 19.14
C ALA A 53 -1.68 -39.50 19.44
N VAL A 54 -1.27 -38.71 18.45
CA VAL A 54 -1.12 -37.25 18.59
C VAL A 54 -2.47 -36.54 18.69
N LEU A 55 -3.48 -37.03 17.98
CA LEU A 55 -4.81 -36.40 17.93
C LEU A 55 -5.71 -36.73 19.14
N GLU A 56 -5.56 -37.93 19.73
CA GLU A 56 -6.46 -38.45 20.77
C GLU A 56 -5.93 -38.27 22.21
N SER A 57 -4.67 -37.88 22.42
CA SER A 57 -4.03 -37.85 23.75
C SER A 57 -3.14 -36.62 23.97
N ASN A 58 -2.94 -36.23 25.23
CA ASN A 58 -1.91 -35.26 25.60
C ASN A 58 -0.50 -35.86 25.44
N ALA A 59 0.58 -35.06 25.53
CA ALA A 59 1.98 -35.51 25.38
C ALA A 59 2.25 -36.86 26.05
N LYS A 60 1.87 -36.97 27.32
CA LYS A 60 2.16 -38.13 28.15
C LYS A 60 1.39 -39.37 27.71
N GLY A 61 0.14 -39.21 27.27
CA GLY A 61 -0.68 -40.29 26.71
C GLY A 61 -0.23 -40.71 25.31
N ALA A 62 0.20 -39.75 24.48
CA ALA A 62 0.73 -40.01 23.14
C ALA A 62 2.06 -40.76 23.23
N VAL A 63 3.00 -40.33 24.07
CA VAL A 63 4.27 -41.03 24.34
C VAL A 63 4.01 -42.42 24.90
N ALA A 64 3.12 -42.59 25.88
CA ALA A 64 2.80 -43.92 26.42
C ALA A 64 2.20 -44.87 25.37
N SER A 65 1.27 -44.36 24.55
CA SER A 65 0.65 -45.12 23.44
C SER A 65 1.67 -45.49 22.36
N LEU A 66 2.56 -44.57 22.00
CA LEU A 66 3.64 -44.82 21.04
C LEU A 66 4.68 -45.80 21.60
N THR A 67 5.04 -45.68 22.88
CA THR A 67 5.96 -46.61 23.58
C THR A 67 5.39 -48.03 23.55
N GLU A 68 4.11 -48.18 23.88
CA GLU A 68 3.41 -49.48 23.85
C GLU A 68 3.32 -50.07 22.43
N ARG A 69 3.03 -49.23 21.43
CA ARG A 69 2.80 -49.67 20.03
C ARG A 69 4.08 -49.94 19.26
N LEU A 70 5.15 -49.19 19.52
CA LEU A 70 6.45 -49.34 18.85
C LEU A 70 7.33 -50.40 19.54
N GLY A 71 6.97 -50.84 20.75
CA GLY A 71 7.77 -51.78 21.54
C GLY A 71 9.17 -51.26 21.91
N GLY A 72 9.38 -49.95 21.77
CA GLY A 72 10.63 -49.24 22.05
C GLY A 72 10.62 -48.59 23.42
N ASP A 73 11.74 -47.93 23.77
CA ASP A 73 11.81 -47.13 25.00
C ASP A 73 11.13 -45.75 24.82
N GLU A 74 10.86 -45.08 25.95
CA GLU A 74 10.15 -43.79 26.01
C GLU A 74 10.83 -42.71 25.15
N LYS A 75 12.17 -42.75 24.97
CA LYS A 75 12.89 -41.76 24.15
C LYS A 75 12.60 -41.94 22.67
N SER A 76 12.54 -43.17 22.18
CA SER A 76 12.20 -43.44 20.78
C SER A 76 10.75 -43.05 20.48
N ALA A 77 9.83 -43.25 21.42
CA ALA A 77 8.45 -42.79 21.30
C ALA A 77 8.33 -41.26 21.31
N GLU A 78 9.15 -40.57 22.11
CA GLU A 78 9.26 -39.11 22.12
C GLU A 78 9.85 -38.56 20.80
N ALA A 79 10.89 -39.18 20.25
CA ALA A 79 11.46 -38.78 18.96
C ALA A 79 10.44 -38.95 17.81
N VAL A 80 9.71 -40.06 17.79
CA VAL A 80 8.63 -40.28 16.80
C VAL A 80 7.49 -39.28 16.99
N LEU A 81 7.15 -38.90 18.22
CA LEU A 81 6.15 -37.86 18.51
C LEU A 81 6.60 -36.49 17.99
N VAL A 82 7.86 -36.11 18.22
CA VAL A 82 8.45 -34.85 17.72
C VAL A 82 8.45 -34.82 16.19
N SER A 83 8.88 -35.91 15.54
CA SER A 83 8.80 -36.03 14.08
C SER A 83 7.36 -36.00 13.56
N ALA A 84 6.37 -36.48 14.33
CA ALA A 84 4.96 -36.46 13.95
C ALA A 84 4.35 -35.06 13.99
N LEU A 85 4.78 -34.24 14.95
CA LEU A 85 4.38 -32.85 15.06
C LEU A 85 4.85 -32.03 13.84
N ARG A 86 5.92 -32.44 13.14
CA ARG A 86 6.40 -31.85 11.87
C ARG A 86 5.46 -32.06 10.68
N ILE A 87 4.58 -33.06 10.72
CA ILE A 87 3.75 -33.51 9.57
C ILE A 87 2.25 -33.40 9.91
N LEU A 88 1.92 -32.83 11.07
CA LEU A 88 0.52 -32.54 11.37
C LEU A 88 -0.04 -31.55 10.34
N PRO A 89 -1.31 -31.76 9.91
CA PRO A 89 -1.95 -30.84 8.99
C PRO A 89 -2.00 -29.43 9.58
N ASP A 90 -1.88 -28.45 8.68
CA ASP A 90 -1.93 -27.02 8.95
C ASP A 90 -3.01 -26.66 10.00
N PRO A 91 -2.63 -26.19 11.20
CA PRO A 91 -3.56 -25.96 12.31
C PRO A 91 -4.58 -24.85 12.02
N TRP A 92 -4.42 -24.12 10.91
CA TRP A 92 -5.42 -23.21 10.35
C TRP A 92 -6.81 -23.85 10.22
N CYS A 93 -6.87 -25.13 9.86
CA CYS A 93 -8.13 -25.87 9.73
C CYS A 93 -8.69 -26.40 11.06
N ASP A 94 -7.84 -26.69 12.05
CA ASP A 94 -8.24 -27.39 13.29
C ASP A 94 -8.60 -26.44 14.44
N TYR A 95 -8.04 -25.22 14.53
CA TYR A 95 -8.33 -24.33 15.68
C TYR A 95 -9.75 -23.76 15.69
N GLN A 96 -10.30 -23.42 14.52
CA GLN A 96 -11.70 -22.99 14.38
C GLN A 96 -12.68 -24.15 14.46
N ALA A 97 -12.26 -25.36 14.04
CA ALA A 97 -13.12 -26.54 13.98
C ALA A 97 -13.14 -27.37 15.29
N ASP A 98 -12.03 -27.45 16.02
CA ASP A 98 -11.88 -28.23 17.27
C ASP A 98 -10.81 -27.63 18.22
N PRO A 99 -11.19 -26.66 19.07
CA PRO A 99 -10.28 -26.00 20.02
C PRO A 99 -9.67 -26.95 21.06
N GLU A 100 -10.33 -28.06 21.40
CA GLU A 100 -9.81 -29.03 22.36
C GLU A 100 -8.68 -29.88 21.75
N ARG A 101 -8.82 -30.24 20.47
CA ARG A 101 -7.76 -30.92 19.71
C ARG A 101 -6.52 -30.06 19.58
N ALA A 102 -6.70 -28.77 19.31
CA ALA A 102 -5.60 -27.82 19.23
C ALA A 102 -4.86 -27.68 20.58
N GLY A 103 -5.60 -27.59 21.70
CA GLY A 103 -5.02 -27.56 23.05
C GLY A 103 -4.30 -28.85 23.46
N ARG A 104 -4.69 -30.02 22.93
CA ARG A 104 -3.96 -31.28 23.13
C ARG A 104 -2.60 -31.29 22.42
N ILE A 105 -2.54 -30.75 21.20
CA ILE A 105 -1.30 -30.61 20.42
C ILE A 105 -0.37 -29.59 21.09
N GLU A 106 -0.91 -28.46 21.56
CA GLU A 106 -0.20 -27.44 22.34
C GLU A 106 0.44 -28.04 23.61
N GLY A 107 -0.34 -28.80 24.39
CA GLY A 107 0.17 -29.49 25.58
C GLY A 107 1.16 -30.62 25.26
N ALA A 108 1.05 -31.25 24.08
CA ALA A 108 2.01 -32.24 23.61
C ALA A 108 3.37 -31.61 23.30
N LEU A 109 3.36 -30.47 22.61
CA LEU A 109 4.55 -29.74 22.25
C LEU A 109 5.25 -29.11 23.48
N ALA A 110 4.49 -28.45 24.35
CA ALA A 110 5.03 -27.87 25.59
C ALA A 110 5.67 -28.95 26.50
N GLY A 111 5.09 -30.15 26.53
CA GLY A 111 5.65 -31.30 27.25
C GLY A 111 6.94 -31.85 26.62
N ALA A 112 7.04 -31.88 25.29
CA ALA A 112 8.24 -32.31 24.57
C ALA A 112 9.39 -31.30 24.74
N LEU A 113 9.11 -30.00 24.57
CA LEU A 113 10.04 -28.90 24.78
C LEU A 113 10.60 -28.85 26.20
N GLY A 114 9.76 -29.08 27.21
CA GLY A 114 10.19 -29.08 28.61
C GLY A 114 11.13 -30.25 28.98
N LYS A 115 11.15 -31.33 28.18
CA LYS A 115 12.00 -32.51 28.44
C LYS A 115 13.29 -32.52 27.61
N HIS A 116 13.24 -32.02 26.37
CA HIS A 116 14.39 -32.01 25.44
C HIS A 116 14.60 -30.63 24.80
N PRO A 117 14.87 -29.58 25.60
CA PRO A 117 15.04 -28.21 25.08
C PRO A 117 16.32 -28.03 24.24
N GLU A 118 17.26 -28.98 24.32
CA GLU A 118 18.56 -28.95 23.66
C GLU A 118 18.57 -29.64 22.27
N SER A 119 17.47 -30.28 21.87
CA SER A 119 17.39 -30.99 20.58
C SER A 119 17.05 -29.99 19.48
N GLU A 120 17.95 -29.89 18.48
CA GLU A 120 17.74 -29.09 17.27
C GLU A 120 16.43 -29.48 16.58
N GLU A 121 16.10 -30.78 16.50
CA GLU A 121 14.85 -31.24 15.86
C GLU A 121 13.58 -30.95 16.66
N THR A 122 13.66 -31.00 17.99
CA THR A 122 12.53 -30.67 18.87
C THR A 122 12.23 -29.18 18.83
N THR A 123 13.28 -28.37 18.75
CA THR A 123 13.19 -26.92 18.64
C THR A 123 12.67 -26.50 17.26
N ALA A 124 13.21 -27.07 16.20
CA ALA A 124 12.71 -27.00 14.83
C ALA A 124 11.19 -27.24 14.70
N ALA A 125 10.75 -28.41 15.17
CA ALA A 125 9.34 -28.81 15.11
C ALA A 125 8.43 -27.86 15.93
N ALA A 126 8.94 -27.38 17.06
CA ALA A 126 8.23 -26.41 17.88
C ALA A 126 8.12 -25.04 17.22
N ILE A 127 9.18 -24.53 16.62
CA ILE A 127 9.19 -23.22 15.99
C ILE A 127 8.26 -23.20 14.77
N LEU A 128 8.27 -24.24 13.93
CA LEU A 128 7.31 -24.38 12.83
C LEU A 128 5.86 -24.47 13.32
N PHE A 129 5.62 -25.18 14.43
CA PHE A 129 4.29 -25.20 15.06
C PHE A 129 3.90 -23.81 15.60
N LEU A 130 4.84 -23.06 16.18
CA LEU A 130 4.61 -21.72 16.69
C LEU A 130 4.34 -20.71 15.59
N ASP A 131 5.02 -20.78 14.43
CA ASP A 131 4.66 -19.97 13.24
C ASP A 131 3.23 -20.28 12.80
N ASN A 132 2.88 -21.57 12.72
CA ASN A 132 1.54 -21.96 12.34
C ASN A 132 0.48 -21.54 13.38
N LEU A 133 0.83 -21.52 14.67
CA LEU A 133 -0.05 -21.02 15.73
C LEU A 133 -0.16 -19.49 15.72
N ALA A 134 0.93 -18.78 15.40
CA ALA A 134 0.99 -17.33 15.26
C ALA A 134 -0.05 -16.82 14.25
N ARG A 135 -0.20 -17.55 13.13
CA ARG A 135 -1.22 -17.29 12.10
C ARG A 135 -2.65 -17.30 12.67
N CYS A 136 -2.92 -18.12 13.69
CA CYS A 136 -4.27 -18.35 14.22
C CYS A 136 -4.56 -17.55 15.49
N SER A 137 -3.56 -17.35 16.34
CA SER A 137 -3.71 -16.63 17.61
C SER A 137 -2.39 -15.95 17.99
N PRO A 138 -2.17 -14.70 17.53
CA PRO A 138 -0.91 -13.97 17.76
C PRO A 138 -0.59 -13.80 19.26
N LYS A 139 -1.62 -13.67 20.09
CA LYS A 139 -1.47 -13.61 21.55
C LYS A 139 -0.91 -14.91 22.13
N LYS A 140 -1.48 -16.06 21.76
CA LYS A 140 -1.01 -17.36 22.25
C LYS A 140 0.36 -17.73 21.70
N GLY A 141 0.62 -17.41 20.44
CA GLY A 141 1.95 -17.54 19.84
C GLY A 141 3.00 -16.76 20.63
N ARG A 142 2.71 -15.50 21.01
CA ARG A 142 3.59 -14.69 21.88
C ARG A 142 3.78 -15.27 23.29
N ASP A 143 2.72 -15.80 23.90
CA ASP A 143 2.76 -16.40 25.23
C ASP A 143 3.61 -17.69 25.24
N LEU A 144 3.49 -18.53 24.20
CA LEU A 144 4.29 -19.74 24.04
C LEU A 144 5.73 -19.44 23.62
N LEU A 145 5.94 -18.45 22.74
CA LEU A 145 7.28 -18.01 22.37
C LEU A 145 8.06 -17.51 23.59
N ALA A 146 7.40 -16.80 24.51
CA ALA A 146 7.98 -16.40 25.80
C ALA A 146 8.45 -17.59 26.66
N ALA A 147 7.86 -18.77 26.46
CA ALA A 147 8.24 -19.99 27.16
C ALA A 147 9.40 -20.75 26.48
N VAL A 148 9.71 -20.45 25.21
CA VAL A 148 10.78 -21.07 24.41
C VAL A 148 12.07 -20.21 24.39
N GLU A 149 11.97 -18.94 24.77
CA GLU A 149 13.00 -17.92 24.56
C GLU A 149 13.93 -17.61 25.74
N SER A 150 15.13 -17.13 25.41
CA SER A 150 15.94 -16.28 26.30
C SER A 150 15.48 -14.82 26.21
N ALA A 151 15.68 -14.02 27.26
CA ALA A 151 15.27 -12.61 27.26
C ALA A 151 15.98 -11.80 26.15
N ASP A 152 17.23 -12.13 25.82
CA ASP A 152 18.06 -11.38 24.86
C ASP A 152 17.63 -11.62 23.40
N SER A 153 17.32 -12.86 23.01
CA SER A 153 16.85 -13.20 21.64
C SER A 153 15.49 -12.56 21.33
N ARG A 154 14.59 -12.55 22.33
CA ARG A 154 13.27 -11.92 22.25
C ARG A 154 13.37 -10.40 22.13
N ASP A 155 14.19 -9.78 22.99
CA ASP A 155 14.36 -8.32 22.97
C ASP A 155 14.98 -7.86 21.66
N LEU A 156 15.90 -8.64 21.08
CA LEU A 156 16.45 -8.41 19.75
C LEU A 156 15.36 -8.50 18.66
N GLY A 157 14.58 -9.58 18.61
CA GLY A 157 13.48 -9.73 17.65
C GLY A 157 12.45 -8.59 17.74
N LEU A 158 12.10 -8.16 18.96
CA LEU A 158 11.18 -7.03 19.19
C LEU A 158 11.75 -5.67 18.79
N ARG A 159 13.07 -5.46 18.92
CA ARG A 159 13.72 -4.22 18.46
C ARG A 159 13.68 -4.12 16.94
N LEU A 160 13.94 -5.24 16.25
CA LEU A 160 13.94 -5.33 14.79
C LEU A 160 12.53 -5.23 14.20
N ALA A 161 11.52 -5.62 14.96
CA ALA A 161 10.14 -5.62 14.52
C ALA A 161 9.36 -4.35 14.86
N ARG A 162 10.00 -3.31 15.41
CA ARG A 162 9.31 -2.06 15.77
C ARG A 162 8.63 -1.46 14.55
N GLY A 163 7.32 -1.28 14.63
CA GLY A 163 6.49 -0.72 13.55
C GLY A 163 5.76 -1.78 12.72
N LEU A 164 6.00 -3.08 12.96
CA LEU A 164 5.27 -4.18 12.33
C LEU A 164 3.94 -4.46 13.02
N ASP A 165 3.04 -5.15 12.29
CA ASP A 165 1.89 -5.77 12.93
C ASP A 165 2.31 -6.99 13.79
N PRO A 166 1.48 -7.39 14.76
CA PRO A 166 1.85 -8.41 15.75
C PRO A 166 2.19 -9.80 15.20
N ILE A 167 1.77 -10.16 13.98
CA ILE A 167 2.10 -11.45 13.37
C ILE A 167 3.53 -11.43 12.84
N ASN A 168 3.90 -10.34 12.18
CA ASN A 168 5.24 -10.17 11.61
C ASN A 168 6.29 -9.96 12.70
N GLU A 169 5.95 -9.23 13.77
CA GLU A 169 6.79 -9.17 14.98
C GLU A 169 7.10 -10.55 15.54
N LEU A 170 6.09 -11.42 15.59
CA LEU A 170 6.20 -12.75 16.15
C LEU A 170 7.06 -13.68 15.27
N ARG A 171 6.90 -13.60 13.94
CA ARG A 171 7.67 -14.41 12.98
C ARG A 171 9.15 -14.05 12.93
N LEU A 172 9.48 -12.76 12.97
CA LEU A 172 10.88 -12.33 13.07
C LEU A 172 11.51 -12.80 14.38
N SER A 173 10.78 -12.68 15.49
CA SER A 173 11.24 -13.19 16.78
C SER A 173 11.47 -14.71 16.73
N LEU A 174 10.55 -15.47 16.12
CA LEU A 174 10.71 -16.92 15.90
C LEU A 174 11.94 -17.27 15.06
N ALA A 175 12.22 -16.53 13.98
CA ALA A 175 13.39 -16.74 13.14
C ALA A 175 14.70 -16.49 13.91
N VAL A 176 14.77 -15.43 14.71
CA VAL A 176 15.93 -15.12 15.56
C VAL A 176 16.17 -16.24 16.59
N VAL A 177 15.11 -16.75 17.20
CA VAL A 177 15.18 -17.90 18.12
C VAL A 177 15.63 -19.16 17.40
N ALA A 178 15.13 -19.40 16.19
CA ALA A 178 15.54 -20.54 15.38
C ALA A 178 17.05 -20.50 15.08
N VAL A 179 17.59 -19.33 14.76
CA VAL A 179 19.04 -19.13 14.58
C VAL A 179 19.81 -19.39 15.88
N ASP A 180 19.39 -18.80 17.01
CA ASP A 180 20.04 -19.00 18.34
C ASP A 180 20.08 -20.48 18.74
N LYS A 181 19.02 -21.22 18.41
CA LYS A 181 18.86 -22.63 18.76
C LYS A 181 19.44 -23.59 17.73
N GLY A 182 20.12 -23.10 16.69
CA GLY A 182 20.74 -23.94 15.67
C GLY A 182 19.75 -24.72 14.81
N ALA A 183 18.53 -24.20 14.63
CA ALA A 183 17.53 -24.84 13.78
C ALA A 183 18.07 -25.01 12.33
N PRO A 184 17.63 -26.05 11.61
CA PRO A 184 18.00 -26.24 10.22
C PRO A 184 17.70 -24.99 9.38
N ARG A 185 18.69 -24.56 8.60
CA ARG A 185 18.60 -23.37 7.74
C ARG A 185 17.35 -23.30 6.87
N VAL A 186 16.86 -24.44 6.35
CA VAL A 186 15.66 -24.48 5.52
C VAL A 186 14.40 -24.02 6.30
N GLU A 187 14.31 -24.37 7.58
CA GLU A 187 13.17 -24.03 8.43
C GLU A 187 13.22 -22.55 8.86
N ILE A 188 14.43 -22.02 9.08
CA ILE A 188 14.64 -20.58 9.31
C ILE A 188 14.14 -19.78 8.10
N LEU A 189 14.51 -20.21 6.89
CA LEU A 189 14.07 -19.57 5.65
C LEU A 189 12.55 -19.70 5.43
N GLU A 190 11.94 -20.83 5.80
CA GLU A 190 10.48 -21.01 5.76
C GLU A 190 9.74 -19.99 6.66
N ILE A 191 10.23 -19.77 7.89
CA ILE A 191 9.64 -18.81 8.83
C ILE A 191 9.80 -17.39 8.29
N LEU A 192 10.99 -17.06 7.78
CA LEU A 192 11.28 -15.75 7.19
C LEU A 192 10.38 -15.51 5.97
N ALA A 193 10.24 -16.45 5.05
CA ALA A 193 9.34 -16.31 3.89
C ALA A 193 7.85 -16.13 4.26
N GLY A 194 7.50 -16.35 5.52
CA GLY A 194 6.18 -16.04 6.08
C GLY A 194 6.01 -14.59 6.54
N THR A 195 7.05 -13.82 6.83
CA THR A 195 6.89 -12.42 7.27
C THR A 195 6.38 -11.55 6.12
N ALA A 196 5.63 -10.48 6.43
CA ALA A 196 5.32 -9.46 5.43
C ALA A 196 6.63 -8.87 4.91
N MET A 197 6.86 -9.05 3.64
CA MET A 197 7.99 -8.55 2.86
C MET A 197 7.52 -8.45 1.41
N SER A 198 8.26 -7.73 0.59
CA SER A 198 7.98 -7.68 -0.85
C SER A 198 7.99 -9.09 -1.45
N ALA A 199 7.24 -9.27 -2.53
CA ALA A 199 7.22 -10.54 -3.26
C ALA A 199 8.62 -10.92 -3.78
N VAL A 200 9.47 -9.93 -4.09
CA VAL A 200 10.86 -10.09 -4.51
C VAL A 200 11.74 -10.66 -3.39
N GLU A 201 11.67 -10.08 -2.19
CA GLU A 201 12.39 -10.61 -1.02
C GLU A 201 11.95 -12.03 -0.69
N ARG A 202 10.63 -12.27 -0.72
CA ARG A 202 10.07 -13.60 -0.46
C ARG A 202 10.58 -14.62 -1.48
N ALA A 203 10.65 -14.25 -2.76
CA ALA A 203 11.20 -15.10 -3.81
C ALA A 203 12.69 -15.41 -3.57
N ALA A 204 13.50 -14.42 -3.17
CA ALA A 204 14.92 -14.62 -2.88
C ALA A 204 15.15 -15.62 -1.73
N ILE A 205 14.35 -15.52 -0.66
CA ILE A 205 14.41 -16.43 0.49
C ILE A 205 13.97 -17.84 0.08
N LEU A 206 12.87 -17.96 -0.64
CA LEU A 206 12.32 -19.24 -1.07
C LEU A 206 13.22 -19.95 -2.09
N GLU A 207 13.93 -19.21 -2.95
CA GLU A 207 14.91 -19.80 -3.87
C GLU A 207 16.02 -20.53 -3.12
N GLU A 208 16.57 -19.91 -2.08
CA GLU A 208 17.59 -20.52 -1.22
C GLU A 208 17.02 -21.72 -0.46
N ALA A 209 15.79 -21.61 0.07
CA ALA A 209 15.11 -22.70 0.77
C ALA A 209 14.91 -23.92 -0.15
N VAL A 210 14.44 -23.69 -1.38
CA VAL A 210 14.24 -24.73 -2.40
C VAL A 210 15.56 -25.39 -2.76
N ASN A 211 16.63 -24.63 -2.99
CA ASN A 211 17.95 -25.17 -3.32
C ASN A 211 18.49 -26.07 -2.21
N LEU A 212 18.34 -25.65 -0.95
CA LEU A 212 18.73 -26.45 0.20
C LEU A 212 17.86 -27.70 0.36
N ALA A 213 16.54 -27.57 0.18
CA ALA A 213 15.61 -28.68 0.28
C ALA A 213 15.88 -29.76 -0.78
N ARG A 214 16.13 -29.34 -2.03
CA ARG A 214 16.52 -30.22 -3.14
C ARG A 214 17.86 -30.91 -2.86
N ALA A 215 18.87 -30.16 -2.42
CA ALA A 215 20.18 -30.72 -2.10
C ALA A 215 20.14 -31.77 -0.98
N LYS A 216 19.22 -31.60 -0.03
CA LYS A 216 19.01 -32.52 1.10
C LYS A 216 17.96 -33.61 0.83
N GLY A 217 17.30 -33.61 -0.33
CA GLY A 217 16.26 -34.58 -0.67
C GLY A 217 15.03 -34.53 0.25
N LEU A 218 14.67 -33.35 0.75
CA LEU A 218 13.54 -33.21 1.68
C LEU A 218 12.21 -33.50 0.97
N VAL A 219 11.35 -34.29 1.62
CA VAL A 219 10.03 -34.66 1.09
C VAL A 219 9.18 -33.43 0.79
N ARG A 220 9.25 -32.37 1.62
CA ARG A 220 8.51 -31.11 1.45
C ARG A 220 9.10 -30.14 0.42
N ALA A 221 10.15 -30.52 -0.32
CA ALA A 221 10.74 -29.66 -1.34
C ALA A 221 9.71 -29.19 -2.38
N HIS A 222 8.72 -30.02 -2.70
CA HIS A 222 7.67 -29.67 -3.66
C HIS A 222 6.71 -28.57 -3.17
N ASP A 223 6.44 -28.47 -1.86
CA ASP A 223 5.66 -27.38 -1.28
C ASP A 223 6.42 -26.04 -1.39
N LEU A 224 7.72 -26.06 -1.09
CA LEU A 224 8.59 -24.88 -1.22
C LEU A 224 8.75 -24.45 -2.67
N GLU A 225 8.85 -25.40 -3.60
CA GLU A 225 8.91 -25.11 -5.04
C GLU A 225 7.63 -24.42 -5.53
N ALA A 226 6.47 -24.85 -5.06
CA ALA A 226 5.20 -24.21 -5.39
C ALA A 226 5.14 -22.78 -4.85
N GLU A 227 5.48 -22.57 -3.57
CA GLU A 227 5.51 -21.24 -2.96
C GLU A 227 6.53 -20.31 -3.62
N TYR A 228 7.70 -20.82 -4.00
CA TYR A 228 8.70 -20.05 -4.73
C TYR A 228 8.16 -19.55 -6.07
N LEU A 229 7.49 -20.43 -6.83
CA LEU A 229 6.84 -20.04 -8.08
C LEU A 229 5.76 -18.99 -7.86
N ARG A 230 4.94 -19.10 -6.79
CA ARG A 230 3.93 -18.09 -6.44
C ARG A 230 4.57 -16.74 -6.19
N SER A 231 5.64 -16.69 -5.40
CA SER A 231 6.38 -15.46 -5.13
C SER A 231 7.00 -14.84 -6.39
N LEU A 232 7.56 -15.63 -7.30
CA LEU A 232 8.06 -15.12 -8.57
C LEU A 232 6.93 -14.52 -9.44
N LEU A 233 5.76 -15.16 -9.45
CA LEU A 233 4.59 -14.68 -10.18
C LEU A 233 4.07 -13.36 -9.58
N SER A 234 3.91 -13.30 -8.26
CA SER A 234 3.52 -12.10 -7.53
C SER A 234 4.49 -10.94 -7.75
N ALA A 235 5.81 -11.22 -7.77
CA ALA A 235 6.84 -10.22 -8.02
C ALA A 235 6.90 -9.69 -9.47
N GLY A 236 6.18 -10.31 -10.41
CA GLY A 236 6.27 -9.96 -11.84
C GLY A 236 7.52 -10.49 -12.55
N LEU A 237 8.23 -11.46 -11.95
CA LEU A 237 9.41 -12.13 -12.53
C LEU A 237 9.00 -13.27 -13.48
N ALA A 238 8.13 -12.95 -14.44
CA ALA A 238 7.48 -13.88 -15.35
C ALA A 238 8.44 -14.84 -16.07
N THR A 239 9.52 -14.30 -16.66
CA THR A 239 10.52 -15.09 -17.38
C THR A 239 11.27 -16.06 -16.46
N ARG A 240 11.56 -15.66 -15.22
CA ARG A 240 12.16 -16.54 -14.21
C ARG A 240 11.20 -17.64 -13.81
N ALA A 241 9.94 -17.30 -13.50
CA ALA A 241 8.90 -18.26 -13.16
C ALA A 241 8.71 -19.32 -14.26
N ALA A 242 8.65 -18.89 -15.53
CA ALA A 242 8.52 -19.79 -16.68
C ALA A 242 9.70 -20.76 -16.83
N LYS A 243 10.93 -20.31 -16.55
CA LYS A 243 12.13 -21.17 -16.57
C LYS A 243 12.11 -22.18 -15.43
N GLU A 244 11.83 -21.74 -14.21
CA GLU A 244 11.74 -22.61 -13.03
C GLU A 244 10.66 -23.67 -13.21
N PHE A 245 9.45 -23.27 -13.63
CA PHE A 245 8.30 -24.16 -13.85
C PHE A 245 8.60 -25.33 -14.79
N ARG A 246 9.46 -25.14 -15.80
CA ARG A 246 9.88 -26.19 -16.74
C ARG A 246 10.74 -27.28 -16.08
N THR A 247 11.39 -26.96 -14.95
CA THR A 247 12.26 -27.89 -14.20
C THR A 247 11.63 -28.40 -12.90
N THR A 248 10.55 -27.75 -12.43
CA THR A 248 9.76 -28.14 -11.24
C THR A 248 9.15 -29.54 -11.37
N SER A 249 9.04 -30.25 -10.23
CA SER A 249 8.44 -31.59 -10.17
C SER A 249 6.94 -31.58 -10.48
N ASP A 250 6.39 -32.72 -10.89
CA ASP A 250 4.95 -32.82 -11.19
C ASP A 250 4.10 -32.62 -9.92
N GLU A 251 4.57 -33.06 -8.75
CA GLU A 251 3.92 -32.83 -7.45
C GLU A 251 3.87 -31.34 -7.09
N ALA A 252 4.97 -30.62 -7.33
CA ALA A 252 5.02 -29.17 -7.09
C ALA A 252 4.12 -28.40 -8.07
N ARG A 253 3.99 -28.85 -9.33
CA ARG A 253 3.03 -28.29 -10.29
C ARG A 253 1.59 -28.55 -9.89
N GLU A 254 1.28 -29.77 -9.44
CA GLU A 254 -0.04 -30.09 -8.90
C GLU A 254 -0.35 -29.22 -7.68
N ARG A 255 0.64 -28.99 -6.81
CA ARG A 255 0.51 -28.14 -5.62
C ARG A 255 0.30 -26.67 -5.97
N LEU A 256 1.04 -26.13 -6.95
CA LEU A 256 0.90 -24.76 -7.44
C LEU A 256 -0.55 -24.47 -7.85
N PHE A 257 -1.16 -25.39 -8.60
CA PHE A 257 -2.52 -25.25 -9.14
C PHE A 257 -3.61 -25.84 -8.24
N SER A 258 -3.25 -26.40 -7.08
CA SER A 258 -4.22 -26.88 -6.12
C SER A 258 -4.83 -25.69 -5.40
N PRO A 259 -6.17 -25.53 -5.39
CA PRO A 259 -6.79 -24.50 -4.57
C PRO A 259 -6.35 -24.70 -3.11
N GLY A 260 -6.00 -23.61 -2.43
CA GLY A 260 -5.86 -23.61 -0.98
C GLY A 260 -7.07 -24.33 -0.37
N ARG A 261 -6.84 -25.16 0.66
CA ARG A 261 -7.86 -26.11 1.17
C ARG A 261 -9.16 -25.47 1.69
N LYS A 262 -9.34 -24.15 1.62
CA LYS A 262 -10.62 -23.45 1.81
C LYS A 262 -10.70 -22.19 0.91
N PRO A 263 -11.85 -21.92 0.28
CA PRO A 263 -12.11 -20.70 -0.50
C PRO A 263 -12.10 -19.39 0.32
N GLU A 264 -12.09 -19.48 1.65
CA GLU A 264 -12.00 -18.34 2.58
C GLU A 264 -10.56 -17.75 2.69
N VAL A 265 -9.55 -18.42 2.12
CA VAL A 265 -8.10 -18.06 2.25
C VAL A 265 -7.43 -17.87 0.91
N ASP A 266 -7.90 -18.62 -0.08
CA ASP A 266 -7.45 -18.56 -1.46
C ASP A 266 -8.69 -18.15 -2.27
N PRO A 267 -8.92 -16.83 -2.44
CA PRO A 267 -10.13 -16.33 -3.08
C PRO A 267 -10.17 -16.66 -4.59
N TRP A 268 -9.07 -17.19 -5.15
CA TRP A 268 -8.78 -17.24 -6.58
C TRP A 268 -8.51 -18.67 -7.07
N PRO A 269 -9.54 -19.53 -7.18
CA PRO A 269 -9.37 -20.95 -7.48
C PRO A 269 -8.67 -21.24 -8.82
N LEU A 270 -8.59 -20.27 -9.74
CA LEU A 270 -7.90 -20.39 -11.03
C LEU A 270 -6.72 -19.42 -11.21
N GLY A 271 -6.46 -18.52 -10.25
CA GLY A 271 -5.50 -17.41 -10.37
C GLY A 271 -4.11 -17.86 -10.82
N TYR A 272 -3.51 -18.83 -10.11
CA TYR A 272 -2.16 -19.31 -10.43
C TYR A 272 -2.03 -20.00 -11.80
N ARG A 273 -3.13 -20.56 -12.34
CA ARG A 273 -3.13 -21.12 -13.71
C ARG A 273 -3.06 -20.01 -14.76
N LEU A 274 -3.84 -18.94 -14.57
CA LEU A 274 -3.81 -17.76 -15.44
C LEU A 274 -2.46 -17.05 -15.34
N ASP A 275 -1.91 -16.89 -14.12
CA ASP A 275 -0.57 -16.34 -13.88
C ASP A 275 0.51 -17.10 -14.64
N MET A 276 0.53 -18.43 -14.49
CA MET A 276 1.58 -19.23 -15.13
C MET A 276 1.41 -19.26 -16.66
N ALA A 277 0.18 -19.21 -17.17
CA ALA A 277 -0.07 -19.03 -18.60
C ALA A 277 0.46 -17.68 -19.09
N ALA A 278 0.23 -16.60 -18.34
CA ALA A 278 0.76 -15.28 -18.61
C ALA A 278 2.30 -15.25 -18.59
N ALA A 279 2.92 -15.89 -17.59
CA ALA A 279 4.37 -16.01 -17.47
C ALA A 279 4.99 -16.70 -18.71
N LEU A 280 4.41 -17.82 -19.14
CA LEU A 280 4.86 -18.56 -20.32
C LEU A 280 4.69 -17.75 -21.61
N ALA A 281 3.59 -17.00 -21.75
CA ALA A 281 3.37 -16.13 -22.91
C ALA A 281 4.40 -14.98 -22.95
N LEU A 282 4.69 -14.37 -21.80
CA LEU A 282 5.71 -13.31 -21.68
C LEU A 282 7.13 -13.80 -21.96
N ASP A 283 7.43 -15.05 -21.62
CA ASP A 283 8.68 -15.74 -21.98
C ASP A 283 8.74 -16.15 -23.47
N GLY A 284 7.62 -16.08 -24.20
CA GLY A 284 7.51 -16.41 -25.62
C GLY A 284 7.16 -17.88 -25.92
N ASP A 285 6.71 -18.64 -24.92
CA ASP A 285 6.21 -20.01 -25.07
C ASP A 285 4.67 -20.04 -25.16
N ASP A 286 4.15 -19.39 -26.20
CA ASP A 286 2.71 -19.30 -26.50
C ASP A 286 2.02 -20.67 -26.54
N LYS A 287 2.75 -21.71 -26.94
CA LYS A 287 2.22 -23.08 -27.01
C LYS A 287 2.00 -23.67 -25.63
N ALA A 288 2.93 -23.48 -24.70
CA ALA A 288 2.75 -23.93 -23.32
C ALA A 288 1.69 -23.09 -22.59
N ALA A 289 1.71 -21.77 -22.80
CA ALA A 289 0.69 -20.86 -22.29
C ALA A 289 -0.71 -21.28 -22.73
N ARG A 290 -0.90 -21.57 -24.02
CA ARG A 290 -2.18 -22.03 -24.58
C ARG A 290 -2.69 -23.31 -23.92
N ARG A 291 -1.81 -24.26 -23.61
CA ARG A 291 -2.21 -25.53 -22.94
C ARG A 291 -2.79 -25.26 -21.57
N LEU A 292 -2.12 -24.45 -20.74
CA LEU A 292 -2.62 -24.10 -19.41
C LEU A 292 -3.93 -23.32 -19.50
N LEU A 293 -4.03 -22.40 -20.46
CA LEU A 293 -5.24 -21.61 -20.68
C LEU A 293 -6.44 -22.47 -21.13
N ASP A 294 -6.19 -23.52 -21.93
CA ASP A 294 -7.22 -24.47 -22.38
C ASP A 294 -7.70 -25.40 -21.24
N GLU A 295 -6.92 -25.58 -20.18
CA GLU A 295 -7.30 -26.35 -18.99
C GLU A 295 -8.25 -25.59 -18.06
N VAL A 296 -8.39 -24.26 -18.22
CA VAL A 296 -9.35 -23.45 -17.45
C VAL A 296 -10.78 -23.85 -17.84
N PRO A 297 -11.68 -24.18 -16.90
CA PRO A 297 -13.06 -24.61 -17.20
C PRO A 297 -13.79 -23.65 -18.13
N ALA A 298 -14.63 -24.15 -19.05
CA ALA A 298 -15.30 -23.30 -20.04
C ALA A 298 -16.28 -22.31 -19.39
N GLU A 299 -16.87 -22.71 -18.27
CA GLU A 299 -17.86 -21.96 -17.51
C GLU A 299 -17.27 -20.68 -16.87
N THR A 300 -15.95 -20.64 -16.64
CA THR A 300 -15.25 -19.50 -16.02
C THR A 300 -14.59 -18.58 -17.03
N ARG A 301 -14.76 -18.83 -18.34
CA ARG A 301 -14.20 -18.01 -19.43
C ARG A 301 -15.10 -16.85 -19.85
N THR A 302 -16.34 -16.85 -19.38
CA THR A 302 -17.33 -15.82 -19.68
C THR A 302 -17.80 -15.17 -18.39
N PRO A 303 -17.91 -13.83 -18.33
CA PRO A 303 -18.36 -13.15 -17.11
C PRO A 303 -19.80 -13.56 -16.78
N THR A 304 -20.08 -13.83 -15.50
CA THR A 304 -21.44 -14.10 -15.04
C THR A 304 -22.15 -12.76 -14.80
N PRO A 305 -23.35 -12.51 -15.36
CA PRO A 305 -24.08 -11.26 -15.11
C PRO A 305 -24.31 -11.04 -13.61
N GLY A 306 -24.11 -9.80 -13.16
CA GLY A 306 -24.07 -9.41 -11.74
C GLY A 306 -25.12 -10.10 -10.87
N VAL A 307 -24.64 -10.84 -9.86
CA VAL A 307 -25.48 -11.49 -8.86
C VAL A 307 -26.09 -10.41 -7.96
N LYS A 308 -27.41 -10.23 -8.04
CA LYS A 308 -28.16 -9.42 -7.07
C LYS A 308 -28.44 -10.26 -5.83
N SER A 309 -27.46 -10.35 -4.94
CA SER A 309 -27.60 -10.94 -3.61
C SER A 309 -27.43 -9.85 -2.56
N ASP A 310 -28.09 -9.98 -1.40
CA ASP A 310 -27.79 -9.15 -0.22
C ASP A 310 -26.59 -9.73 0.57
N ASP A 311 -26.08 -10.90 0.16
CA ASP A 311 -24.93 -11.58 0.76
C ASP A 311 -23.62 -11.06 0.15
N TYR A 312 -22.77 -10.48 1.00
CA TYR A 312 -21.46 -9.94 0.63
C TYR A 312 -20.52 -11.01 0.07
N GLU A 313 -20.56 -12.24 0.60
CA GLU A 313 -19.68 -13.33 0.14
C GLU A 313 -20.09 -13.80 -1.26
N GLU A 314 -21.39 -13.88 -1.55
CA GLU A 314 -21.90 -14.20 -2.88
C GLU A 314 -21.58 -13.11 -3.90
N GLN A 315 -21.65 -11.83 -3.50
CA GLN A 315 -21.24 -10.70 -4.34
C GLN A 315 -19.74 -10.76 -4.66
N GLN A 316 -18.90 -11.02 -3.65
CA GLN A 316 -17.44 -11.11 -3.83
C GLN A 316 -17.08 -12.30 -4.72
N ALA A 317 -17.68 -13.47 -4.51
CA ALA A 317 -17.44 -14.64 -5.36
C ALA A 317 -17.83 -14.40 -6.82
N ALA A 318 -18.95 -13.70 -7.07
CA ALA A 318 -19.36 -13.32 -8.42
C ALA A 318 -18.39 -12.30 -9.06
N LYS A 319 -17.92 -11.31 -8.30
CA LYS A 319 -16.89 -10.35 -8.72
C LYS A 319 -15.61 -11.09 -9.13
N CYS A 320 -15.17 -12.05 -8.31
CA CYS A 320 -13.97 -12.83 -8.59
C CYS A 320 -14.06 -13.62 -9.90
N GLN A 321 -15.20 -14.29 -10.15
CA GLN A 321 -15.44 -15.02 -11.38
C GLN A 321 -15.42 -14.13 -12.63
N CYS A 322 -15.93 -12.90 -12.53
CA CYS A 322 -15.87 -11.94 -13.63
C CYS A 322 -14.43 -11.53 -13.93
N ILE A 323 -13.62 -11.26 -12.90
CA ILE A 323 -12.21 -10.87 -13.08
C ILE A 323 -11.42 -12.01 -13.75
N GLU A 324 -11.56 -13.25 -13.27
CA GLU A 324 -10.90 -14.41 -13.90
C GLU A 324 -11.33 -14.59 -15.37
N ALA A 325 -12.61 -14.34 -15.68
CA ALA A 325 -13.12 -14.42 -17.06
C ALA A 325 -12.56 -13.33 -17.97
N TRP A 326 -12.44 -12.08 -17.51
CA TRP A 326 -11.83 -10.99 -18.27
C TRP A 326 -10.33 -11.25 -18.50
N LEU A 327 -9.62 -11.69 -17.46
CA LEU A 327 -8.20 -12.06 -17.57
C LEU A 327 -7.99 -13.20 -18.56
N TRP A 328 -8.82 -14.24 -18.51
CA TRP A 328 -8.77 -15.33 -19.48
C TRP A 328 -8.93 -14.82 -20.91
N GLN A 329 -9.90 -13.95 -21.17
CA GLN A 329 -10.17 -13.38 -22.50
C GLN A 329 -9.01 -12.51 -23.01
N LEU A 330 -8.42 -11.69 -22.15
CA LEU A 330 -7.26 -10.87 -22.47
C LEU A 330 -6.03 -11.75 -22.76
N LEU A 331 -5.78 -12.79 -21.95
CA LEU A 331 -4.68 -13.71 -22.19
C LEU A 331 -4.87 -14.51 -23.48
N ASP A 332 -6.08 -15.00 -23.75
CA ASP A 332 -6.42 -15.67 -25.01
C ASP A 332 -6.15 -14.75 -26.21
N ARG A 333 -6.51 -13.47 -26.11
CA ARG A 333 -6.18 -12.44 -27.11
C ARG A 333 -4.67 -12.18 -27.23
N SER A 334 -3.94 -12.23 -26.12
CA SER A 334 -2.48 -12.00 -26.13
C SER A 334 -1.73 -13.11 -26.89
N ILE A 335 -2.17 -14.36 -26.71
CA ILE A 335 -1.55 -15.59 -27.25
C ILE A 335 -2.05 -15.92 -28.68
N ALA A 336 -3.20 -15.38 -29.08
CA ALA A 336 -3.78 -15.65 -30.40
C ALA A 336 -2.85 -15.18 -31.53
N THR A 337 -2.65 -16.06 -32.53
CA THR A 337 -1.84 -15.75 -33.72
C THR A 337 -2.59 -14.92 -34.76
N GLU A 338 -3.92 -14.85 -34.66
CA GLU A 338 -4.78 -14.10 -35.57
C GLU A 338 -5.10 -12.73 -34.96
N ALA A 339 -4.96 -11.68 -35.77
CA ALA A 339 -5.35 -10.34 -35.37
C ALA A 339 -6.86 -10.27 -35.14
N ARG A 340 -7.25 -9.61 -34.05
CA ARG A 340 -8.64 -9.33 -33.69
C ARG A 340 -8.98 -7.88 -34.00
N ASP A 341 -10.00 -7.67 -34.81
CA ASP A 341 -10.44 -6.33 -35.24
C ASP A 341 -11.40 -5.67 -34.23
N ASP A 342 -11.96 -6.45 -33.30
CA ASP A 342 -12.79 -5.92 -32.21
C ASP A 342 -11.95 -5.11 -31.21
N ASP A 343 -12.58 -4.10 -30.61
CA ASP A 343 -11.94 -3.24 -29.62
C ASP A 343 -12.00 -3.89 -28.22
N PRO A 344 -10.86 -4.17 -27.56
CA PRO A 344 -10.84 -4.78 -26.23
C PRO A 344 -11.12 -3.78 -25.09
N PHE A 345 -11.46 -2.52 -25.39
CA PHE A 345 -11.66 -1.46 -24.38
C PHE A 345 -12.52 -1.91 -23.20
N GLU A 346 -13.69 -2.51 -23.44
CA GLU A 346 -14.61 -2.95 -22.37
C GLU A 346 -13.97 -3.97 -21.42
N LEU A 347 -13.06 -4.84 -21.91
CA LEU A 347 -12.35 -5.80 -21.05
C LEU A 347 -11.35 -5.11 -20.13
N PHE A 348 -10.65 -4.08 -20.61
CA PHE A 348 -9.73 -3.30 -19.79
C PHE A 348 -10.48 -2.37 -18.82
N GLU A 349 -11.58 -1.77 -19.29
CA GLU A 349 -12.48 -0.94 -18.50
C GLU A 349 -13.06 -1.72 -17.32
N ASP A 350 -13.69 -2.86 -17.58
CA ASP A 350 -14.26 -3.73 -16.56
C ASP A 350 -13.22 -4.14 -15.52
N LEU A 351 -12.03 -4.51 -15.99
CA LEU A 351 -10.93 -4.94 -15.14
C LEU A 351 -10.43 -3.80 -14.24
N ALA A 352 -10.19 -2.61 -14.81
CA ALA A 352 -9.75 -1.43 -14.07
C ALA A 352 -10.84 -0.87 -13.13
N ALA A 353 -12.12 -0.96 -13.49
CA ALA A 353 -13.23 -0.51 -12.65
C ALA A 353 -13.52 -1.48 -11.50
N SER A 354 -13.25 -2.78 -11.69
CA SER A 354 -13.38 -3.79 -10.63
C SER A 354 -12.28 -3.72 -9.57
N ASP A 355 -11.20 -3.05 -9.92
CA ASP A 355 -9.99 -2.96 -9.14
C ASP A 355 -10.14 -1.90 -8.04
N ASP A 356 -10.47 -2.35 -6.84
CA ASP A 356 -10.58 -1.49 -5.67
C ASP A 356 -9.22 -1.16 -5.04
N GLY A 357 -8.12 -1.62 -5.63
CA GLY A 357 -6.77 -1.38 -5.12
C GLY A 357 -6.35 -2.30 -3.96
N TYR A 358 -7.29 -3.05 -3.36
CA TYR A 358 -7.04 -3.80 -2.13
C TYR A 358 -7.31 -5.30 -2.25
N SER A 359 -8.09 -5.77 -3.24
CA SER A 359 -8.43 -7.18 -3.38
C SER A 359 -8.64 -7.61 -4.85
N GLY A 360 -7.86 -8.58 -5.35
CA GLY A 360 -7.97 -9.02 -6.75
C GLY A 360 -6.79 -9.87 -7.25
N PRO A 361 -6.95 -10.70 -8.29
CA PRO A 361 -5.82 -11.44 -8.90
C PRO A 361 -4.76 -10.50 -9.46
N LEU A 362 -5.17 -9.33 -9.98
CA LEU A 362 -4.24 -8.29 -10.43
C LEU A 362 -3.58 -7.51 -9.30
N ALA A 363 -4.21 -7.44 -8.12
CA ALA A 363 -3.61 -6.84 -6.94
C ALA A 363 -2.55 -7.78 -6.35
N GLU A 364 -2.72 -9.09 -6.49
CA GLU A 364 -1.82 -10.11 -5.91
C GLU A 364 -0.78 -10.66 -6.91
N SER A 365 -0.89 -10.35 -8.20
CA SER A 365 -0.02 -10.87 -9.27
C SER A 365 0.58 -9.77 -10.16
N GLY A 366 1.86 -9.47 -9.93
CA GLY A 366 2.65 -8.62 -10.83
C GLY A 366 2.77 -9.20 -12.25
N THR A 367 2.73 -10.53 -12.41
CA THR A 367 2.83 -11.19 -13.73
C THR A 367 1.58 -10.96 -14.58
N LEU A 368 0.38 -11.04 -14.00
CA LEU A 368 -0.84 -10.70 -14.74
C LEU A 368 -0.90 -9.22 -15.08
N ALA A 369 -0.55 -8.35 -14.12
CA ALA A 369 -0.46 -6.91 -14.36
C ALA A 369 0.50 -6.60 -15.52
N GLN A 370 1.62 -7.33 -15.60
CA GLN A 370 2.60 -7.22 -16.68
C GLN A 370 2.02 -7.64 -18.04
N ALA A 371 1.39 -8.82 -18.08
CA ALA A 371 0.81 -9.36 -19.31
C ALA A 371 -0.31 -8.47 -19.85
N VAL A 372 -1.21 -8.03 -18.97
CA VAL A 372 -2.32 -7.12 -19.31
C VAL A 372 -1.79 -5.76 -19.73
N GLY A 373 -0.84 -5.18 -19.00
CA GLY A 373 -0.24 -3.88 -19.35
C GLY A 373 0.44 -3.89 -20.71
N PHE A 374 1.25 -4.93 -21.01
CA PHE A 374 1.88 -5.07 -22.32
C PHE A 374 0.89 -5.37 -23.45
N LEU A 375 -0.20 -6.08 -23.16
CA LEU A 375 -1.29 -6.25 -24.12
C LEU A 375 -1.98 -4.92 -24.40
N ALA A 376 -2.30 -4.13 -23.38
CA ALA A 376 -2.90 -2.81 -23.51
C ALA A 376 -2.03 -1.91 -24.40
N LEU A 377 -0.72 -1.88 -24.15
CA LEU A 377 0.26 -1.16 -24.97
C LEU A 377 0.23 -1.62 -26.44
N ARG A 378 0.20 -2.93 -26.68
CA ARG A 378 0.11 -3.53 -28.03
C ARG A 378 -1.18 -3.16 -28.74
N GLU A 379 -2.28 -3.05 -28.00
CA GLU A 379 -3.62 -2.70 -28.49
C GLU A 379 -3.82 -1.17 -28.63
N GLY A 380 -2.82 -0.36 -28.25
CA GLY A 380 -2.83 1.09 -28.40
C GLY A 380 -3.33 1.88 -27.19
N TYR A 381 -3.50 1.24 -26.04
CA TYR A 381 -4.01 1.84 -24.81
C TYR A 381 -2.89 2.12 -23.79
N SER A 382 -2.28 3.30 -23.88
CA SER A 382 -1.15 3.67 -23.01
C SER A 382 -1.54 3.96 -21.57
N GLY A 383 -2.71 4.54 -21.32
CA GLY A 383 -3.20 4.81 -19.97
C GLY A 383 -3.50 3.51 -19.21
N PHE A 384 -4.20 2.55 -19.82
CA PHE A 384 -4.36 1.21 -19.25
C PHE A 384 -3.00 0.52 -19.03
N SER A 385 -2.07 0.60 -20.00
CA SER A 385 -0.73 0.05 -19.81
C SER A 385 -0.02 0.68 -18.62
N ALA A 386 -0.03 2.00 -18.49
CA ALA A 386 0.61 2.71 -17.39
C ALA A 386 -0.07 2.37 -16.05
N PHE A 387 -1.41 2.27 -16.03
CA PHE A 387 -2.19 1.93 -14.85
C PHE A 387 -1.82 0.53 -14.32
N PHE A 388 -1.86 -0.49 -15.18
CA PHE A 388 -1.54 -1.86 -14.74
C PHE A 388 -0.05 -2.05 -14.41
N LEU A 389 0.87 -1.42 -15.15
CA LEU A 389 2.31 -1.56 -14.90
C LEU A 389 2.80 -0.75 -13.70
N ARG A 390 2.10 0.32 -13.30
CA ARG A 390 2.47 1.16 -12.15
C ARG A 390 2.64 0.33 -10.88
N ARG A 391 1.79 -0.67 -10.68
CA ARG A 391 1.86 -1.56 -9.52
C ARG A 391 3.16 -2.33 -9.39
N ILE A 392 3.66 -2.83 -10.52
CA ILE A 392 4.92 -3.57 -10.55
C ILE A 392 6.07 -2.63 -10.19
N ARG A 393 5.95 -1.37 -10.62
CA ARG A 393 6.91 -0.33 -10.29
C ARG A 393 6.83 0.08 -8.81
N GLU A 394 5.64 0.22 -8.25
CA GLU A 394 5.45 0.46 -6.81
C GLU A 394 6.04 -0.69 -5.97
N GLU A 395 5.88 -1.94 -6.40
CA GLU A 395 6.55 -3.09 -5.77
C GLU A 395 8.08 -2.99 -5.85
N ALA A 396 8.62 -2.60 -7.02
CA ALA A 396 10.06 -2.42 -7.23
C ALA A 396 10.66 -1.22 -6.46
N ASP A 397 9.88 -0.15 -6.32
CA ASP A 397 10.26 1.11 -5.66
C ASP A 397 9.92 1.09 -4.15
N SER A 398 9.26 0.03 -3.64
CA SER A 398 8.77 -0.01 -2.27
C SER A 398 9.91 0.03 -1.23
N GLU A 399 9.97 1.13 -0.47
CA GLU A 399 10.86 1.28 0.70
C GLU A 399 10.43 0.38 1.88
N GLN A 400 9.22 -0.19 1.85
CA GLN A 400 8.72 -1.16 2.84
C GLN A 400 9.40 -2.54 2.74
N SER A 401 10.52 -2.65 2.04
CA SER A 401 11.41 -3.78 2.15
C SER A 401 12.03 -3.78 3.55
N TYR A 402 11.54 -4.69 4.39
CA TYR A 402 12.04 -4.86 5.75
C TYR A 402 13.50 -5.31 5.73
N LEU A 403 13.93 -6.10 4.73
CA LEU A 403 15.34 -6.42 4.59
C LEU A 403 16.14 -5.18 4.16
N SER A 404 15.71 -4.37 3.19
CA SER A 404 16.49 -3.17 2.80
C SER A 404 16.63 -2.18 3.95
N THR A 405 15.53 -1.90 4.68
CA THR A 405 15.54 -1.00 5.84
C THR A 405 16.43 -1.54 6.98
N LEU A 406 16.42 -2.86 7.24
CA LEU A 406 17.37 -3.49 8.17
C LEU A 406 18.83 -3.47 7.68
N LEU A 407 19.07 -3.39 6.37
CA LEU A 407 20.37 -3.59 5.74
C LEU A 407 21.06 -2.28 5.32
N ASP A 408 20.34 -1.15 5.30
CA ASP A 408 20.87 0.15 4.87
C ASP A 408 21.35 1.04 6.04
N ASP A 409 20.91 0.80 7.28
CA ASP A 409 21.48 1.46 8.47
C ASP A 409 22.65 0.67 9.06
N GLU A 410 23.81 0.70 8.38
CA GLU A 410 25.07 0.12 8.88
C GLU A 410 25.51 0.73 10.24
N SER A 411 25.00 1.91 10.60
CA SER A 411 25.40 2.64 11.80
C SER A 411 24.63 2.23 13.07
N ALA A 412 23.48 1.58 12.91
CA ALA A 412 22.68 0.99 13.99
C ALA A 412 23.09 -0.45 14.35
N LEU A 413 23.93 -1.10 13.52
CA LEU A 413 24.37 -2.48 13.72
C LEU A 413 25.51 -2.56 14.76
N THR A 414 25.25 -3.29 15.84
CA THR A 414 26.17 -3.62 16.92
C THR A 414 26.79 -5.03 16.73
N ASP A 415 27.88 -5.35 17.43
CA ASP A 415 28.48 -6.71 17.45
C ASP A 415 27.47 -7.82 17.91
N SER A 416 26.33 -7.44 18.50
CA SER A 416 25.23 -8.35 18.85
C SER A 416 24.27 -8.68 17.69
N ASP A 417 24.42 -8.06 16.51
CA ASP A 417 23.56 -8.25 15.33
C ASP A 417 24.10 -9.31 14.35
N ALA A 418 24.93 -10.22 14.85
CA ALA A 418 25.63 -11.25 14.08
C ALA A 418 24.73 -12.19 13.25
N TRP A 419 23.42 -12.23 13.49
CA TRP A 419 22.49 -13.03 12.70
C TRP A 419 22.15 -12.40 11.33
N LEU A 420 22.21 -11.07 11.17
CA LEU A 420 22.07 -10.40 9.87
C LEU A 420 23.31 -10.63 8.98
N ILE A 421 24.47 -10.89 9.59
CA ILE A 421 25.70 -11.35 8.94
C ILE A 421 25.57 -12.83 8.52
N ALA A 422 24.56 -13.58 9.00
CA ALA A 422 24.42 -15.00 8.68
C ALA A 422 23.88 -15.25 7.26
N PHE A 423 23.30 -14.25 6.60
CA PHE A 423 22.68 -14.40 5.27
C PHE A 423 22.96 -13.28 4.24
N PRO A 424 24.20 -12.78 4.06
CA PRO A 424 24.52 -11.73 3.09
C PRO A 424 24.18 -12.10 1.63
N GLU A 425 24.16 -13.39 1.33
CA GLU A 425 23.71 -13.93 0.04
C GLU A 425 22.24 -13.62 -0.28
N LEU A 426 21.36 -13.53 0.72
CA LEU A 426 19.94 -13.21 0.49
C LEU A 426 19.77 -11.76 0.02
N ARG A 427 20.56 -10.82 0.57
CA ARG A 427 20.59 -9.41 0.12
C ARG A 427 21.02 -9.31 -1.34
N LEU A 428 22.13 -9.95 -1.69
CA LEU A 428 22.64 -9.95 -3.06
C LEU A 428 21.63 -10.58 -4.02
N ARG A 429 20.89 -11.60 -3.57
CA ARG A 429 19.86 -12.25 -4.36
C ARG A 429 18.64 -11.35 -4.58
N ALA A 430 18.16 -10.67 -3.55
CA ALA A 430 17.05 -9.71 -3.68
C ALA A 430 17.43 -8.58 -4.67
N LEU A 431 18.62 -8.00 -4.54
CA LEU A 431 19.11 -6.97 -5.46
C LEU A 431 19.20 -7.44 -6.93
N ASP A 432 19.62 -8.69 -7.17
CA ASP A 432 19.67 -9.30 -8.51
C ASP A 432 18.25 -9.42 -9.10
N LEU A 433 17.30 -9.90 -8.31
CA LEU A 433 15.90 -10.02 -8.74
C LEU A 433 15.24 -8.65 -8.97
N THR A 434 15.48 -7.66 -8.12
CA THR A 434 15.02 -6.28 -8.33
C THR A 434 15.61 -5.71 -9.62
N SER A 435 16.90 -5.94 -9.88
CA SER A 435 17.54 -5.49 -11.12
C SER A 435 16.93 -6.15 -12.36
N GLU A 436 16.57 -7.44 -12.28
CA GLU A 436 15.84 -8.15 -13.34
C GLU A 436 14.46 -7.52 -13.58
N LEU A 437 13.72 -7.22 -12.51
CA LEU A 437 12.41 -6.58 -12.58
C LEU A 437 12.46 -5.18 -13.23
N VAL A 438 13.41 -4.34 -12.80
CA VAL A 438 13.61 -2.99 -13.34
C VAL A 438 13.97 -3.06 -14.83
N ALA A 439 14.91 -3.93 -15.22
CA ALA A 439 15.32 -4.09 -16.61
C ALA A 439 14.14 -4.49 -17.52
N VAL A 440 13.22 -5.30 -17.00
CA VAL A 440 12.00 -5.72 -17.70
C VAL A 440 11.05 -4.55 -17.93
N LEU A 441 10.87 -3.67 -16.94
CA LEU A 441 10.04 -2.47 -17.06
C LEU A 441 10.65 -1.46 -18.05
N GLU A 442 11.97 -1.27 -18.01
CA GLU A 442 12.70 -0.34 -18.88
C GLU A 442 12.75 -0.78 -20.35
N ALA A 443 12.94 -2.08 -20.61
CA ALA A 443 13.10 -2.63 -21.96
C ALA A 443 11.87 -2.42 -22.86
N ARG A 444 10.69 -2.14 -22.29
CA ARG A 444 9.44 -1.88 -23.04
C ARG A 444 8.86 -0.48 -22.84
N ALA A 445 9.22 0.24 -21.77
CA ALA A 445 8.94 1.68 -21.63
C ALA A 445 9.62 2.53 -22.74
N SER A 446 10.67 1.98 -23.37
CA SER A 446 11.38 2.60 -24.50
C SER A 446 10.65 2.49 -25.85
N ALA A 447 9.45 1.88 -25.91
CA ALA A 447 8.65 1.84 -27.12
C ALA A 447 7.81 3.13 -27.24
N PRO A 448 8.02 3.98 -28.27
CA PRO A 448 7.24 5.19 -28.42
C PRO A 448 5.79 4.81 -28.75
N VAL A 449 4.89 5.00 -27.79
CA VAL A 449 3.46 4.99 -28.07
C VAL A 449 3.16 6.24 -28.88
N GLY A 450 2.56 6.04 -30.05
CA GLY A 450 2.20 7.11 -30.96
C GLY A 450 1.20 8.06 -30.32
N GLY A 451 1.71 9.16 -29.78
CA GLY A 451 0.98 10.37 -29.44
C GLY A 451 1.92 11.52 -29.72
N SER A 452 1.65 12.28 -30.77
CA SER A 452 2.44 13.43 -31.16
C SER A 452 2.45 14.48 -30.04
N SER A 453 3.54 14.56 -29.29
CA SER A 453 3.95 15.84 -28.73
C SER A 453 5.46 15.90 -28.84
N GLY A 454 5.97 16.99 -29.43
CA GLY A 454 7.37 17.35 -29.24
C GLY A 454 7.66 17.50 -27.74
N PRO A 455 8.94 17.68 -27.36
CA PRO A 455 9.30 17.96 -25.98
C PRO A 455 8.39 19.06 -25.42
N ASP A 456 7.90 18.86 -24.20
CA ASP A 456 7.06 19.83 -23.50
C ASP A 456 7.85 21.14 -23.35
N PRO A 457 7.48 22.22 -24.04
CA PRO A 457 8.34 23.38 -24.21
C PRO A 457 8.59 24.12 -22.88
N ILE A 458 7.67 23.97 -21.93
CA ILE A 458 7.71 24.63 -20.63
C ILE A 458 8.28 23.74 -19.50
N ALA A 459 8.39 22.42 -19.69
CA ALA A 459 8.77 21.50 -18.61
C ALA A 459 10.09 21.89 -17.92
N ALA A 460 11.09 22.33 -18.68
CA ALA A 460 12.35 22.80 -18.12
C ALA A 460 12.18 24.05 -17.24
N ARG A 461 11.27 24.95 -17.62
CA ARG A 461 10.98 26.18 -16.87
C ARG A 461 10.22 25.87 -15.58
N ILE A 462 9.18 25.03 -15.65
CA ILE A 462 8.41 24.64 -14.45
C ILE A 462 9.28 23.89 -13.45
N LEU A 463 10.12 22.94 -13.90
CA LEU A 463 11.08 22.27 -13.02
C LEU A 463 12.06 23.26 -12.40
N GLU A 464 12.61 24.21 -13.18
CA GLU A 464 13.48 25.26 -12.64
C GLU A 464 12.77 26.08 -11.56
N LEU A 465 11.52 26.47 -11.77
CA LEU A 465 10.72 27.24 -10.80
C LEU A 465 10.42 26.43 -9.53
N ALA A 466 10.12 25.14 -9.68
CA ALA A 466 9.86 24.23 -8.57
C ALA A 466 11.14 23.90 -7.75
N ASP A 467 12.31 23.85 -8.39
CA ASP A 467 13.60 23.57 -7.75
C ASP A 467 14.24 24.80 -7.09
N ARG A 468 13.76 26.02 -7.40
CA ARG A 468 14.27 27.25 -6.78
C ARG A 468 13.98 27.26 -5.28
N PRO A 469 14.90 27.77 -4.44
CA PRO A 469 14.64 27.98 -3.02
C PRO A 469 13.37 28.83 -2.84
N LEU A 470 12.54 28.44 -1.87
CA LEU A 470 11.33 29.17 -1.51
C LEU A 470 11.67 30.64 -1.28
N TRP A 471 11.03 31.53 -2.03
CA TRP A 471 11.19 32.96 -1.81
C TRP A 471 10.57 33.37 -0.47
N ASN A 472 11.41 33.89 0.43
CA ASN A 472 11.00 34.33 1.76
C ASN A 472 11.22 35.85 1.91
N PRO A 473 10.15 36.68 1.91
CA PRO A 473 10.26 38.12 2.12
C PRO A 473 10.33 38.51 3.61
N TYR A 474 10.20 37.57 4.54
CA TYR A 474 10.10 37.85 5.96
C TYR A 474 11.45 38.03 6.62
N ARG A 475 11.50 39.01 7.52
CA ARG A 475 12.57 39.15 8.51
C ARG A 475 12.13 38.55 9.84
N GLU A 476 12.90 37.59 10.32
CA GLU A 476 12.66 36.92 11.60
C GLU A 476 13.35 37.65 12.76
N ARG A 477 12.62 37.82 13.87
CA ARG A 477 13.13 38.41 15.11
C ARG A 477 12.59 37.64 16.33
N ALA A 478 13.45 37.40 17.33
CA ALA A 478 13.01 36.80 18.59
C ALA A 478 12.14 37.77 19.41
N LEU A 479 11.08 37.26 20.03
CA LEU A 479 10.21 38.04 20.90
C LEU A 479 10.84 38.19 22.29
N THR A 480 11.53 39.30 22.53
CA THR A 480 12.37 39.48 23.74
C THR A 480 11.63 39.96 24.99
N ASP A 481 10.47 40.64 24.86
CA ASP A 481 9.53 40.96 25.97
C ASP A 481 8.18 41.53 25.44
N PRO A 482 7.09 40.73 25.37
CA PRO A 482 5.83 41.14 24.75
C PRO A 482 5.10 42.30 25.46
N GLU A 483 5.31 42.49 26.77
CA GLU A 483 4.69 43.59 27.54
C GLU A 483 5.45 44.92 27.39
N ALA A 484 6.73 44.88 26.99
CA ALA A 484 7.55 46.07 26.77
C ALA A 484 7.46 46.61 25.34
N GLU A 485 7.15 45.74 24.36
CA GLU A 485 7.00 46.10 22.94
C GLU A 485 5.57 46.57 22.58
N SER A 486 4.60 46.48 23.50
CA SER A 486 3.21 46.92 23.32
C SER A 486 2.99 48.42 23.60
N GLU A 487 3.81 49.33 23.04
CA GLU A 487 3.74 50.78 23.36
C GLU A 487 2.39 51.48 23.05
N SER A 488 1.38 50.77 22.53
CA SER A 488 0.01 51.26 22.35
C SER A 488 -0.97 50.70 23.40
N GLU A 489 -1.90 51.54 23.86
CA GLU A 489 -3.09 51.10 24.63
C GLU A 489 -3.98 50.24 23.72
N THR A 490 -3.65 48.96 23.52
CA THR A 490 -4.50 48.02 22.79
C THR A 490 -5.62 47.52 23.68
N SER A 491 -6.82 47.41 23.09
CA SER A 491 -8.00 46.93 23.79
C SER A 491 -7.93 45.42 24.00
N ASP A 492 -8.79 44.86 24.87
CA ASP A 492 -8.75 43.43 25.25
C ASP A 492 -8.81 42.53 23.99
N PRO A 493 -7.74 41.78 23.66
CA PRO A 493 -7.67 40.99 22.42
C PRO A 493 -8.81 39.97 22.27
N ALA A 494 -9.33 39.47 23.41
CA ALA A 494 -10.47 38.57 23.44
C ALA A 494 -11.80 39.26 23.08
N ALA A 495 -11.92 40.57 23.30
CA ALA A 495 -13.09 41.36 22.91
C ALA A 495 -13.05 41.73 21.42
N GLU A 496 -11.88 42.09 20.87
CA GLU A 496 -11.70 42.35 19.43
C GLU A 496 -11.93 41.09 18.58
N ALA A 497 -11.45 39.92 19.02
CA ALA A 497 -11.72 38.64 18.37
C ALA A 497 -13.23 38.26 18.37
N SER A 498 -14.00 38.73 19.36
CA SER A 498 -15.45 38.54 19.42
C SER A 498 -16.21 39.50 18.50
N GLU A 499 -15.74 40.74 18.30
CA GLU A 499 -16.33 41.72 17.37
C GLU A 499 -15.95 41.45 15.89
N ALA A 500 -14.80 40.80 15.66
CA ALA A 500 -14.35 40.36 14.34
C ALA A 500 -15.31 39.39 13.62
N ARG A 501 -16.07 38.60 14.39
CA ARG A 501 -17.03 37.60 13.85
C ARG A 501 -18.20 38.21 13.08
N ASP A 502 -18.47 39.51 13.26
CA ASP A 502 -19.56 40.23 12.59
C ASP A 502 -19.10 41.06 11.37
N LEU A 503 -17.79 41.08 11.05
CA LEU A 503 -17.27 41.76 9.87
C LEU A 503 -17.47 40.91 8.60
N PRO A 504 -17.90 41.51 7.47
CA PRO A 504 -18.09 40.79 6.20
C PRO A 504 -16.74 40.59 5.48
N VAL A 505 -15.79 39.93 6.15
CA VAL A 505 -14.54 39.48 5.53
C VAL A 505 -14.84 38.53 4.35
N PRO A 506 -13.88 38.33 3.41
CA PRO A 506 -14.05 37.35 2.33
C PRO A 506 -14.48 35.98 2.87
N GLY A 507 -15.52 35.39 2.28
CA GLY A 507 -16.17 34.17 2.79
C GLY A 507 -15.28 32.91 2.74
N ASP A 508 -14.16 32.98 2.02
CA ASP A 508 -13.15 31.92 1.93
C ASP A 508 -12.08 31.99 3.03
N LEU A 509 -12.12 33.02 3.88
CA LEU A 509 -11.11 33.27 4.90
C LEU A 509 -11.58 32.83 6.29
N SER A 510 -10.93 31.80 6.83
CA SER A 510 -11.03 31.42 8.24
C SER A 510 -10.18 32.37 9.08
N VAL A 511 -10.78 33.49 9.49
CA VAL A 511 -10.10 34.55 10.26
C VAL A 511 -9.48 34.00 11.54
N VAL A 512 -8.20 34.29 11.73
CA VAL A 512 -7.44 33.99 12.95
C VAL A 512 -7.40 35.23 13.84
N ARG A 513 -7.08 36.40 13.27
CA ARG A 513 -6.96 37.65 14.01
C ARG A 513 -7.43 38.83 13.17
N VAL A 514 -8.05 39.82 13.81
CA VAL A 514 -8.43 41.10 13.18
C VAL A 514 -7.92 42.23 14.04
N GLU A 515 -7.52 43.31 13.39
CA GLU A 515 -7.10 44.55 14.00
C GLU A 515 -7.76 45.73 13.29
N ARG A 516 -8.17 46.73 14.06
CA ARG A 516 -8.65 48.01 13.54
C ARG A 516 -7.62 49.08 13.84
N THR A 517 -7.16 49.73 12.80
CA THR A 517 -6.34 50.95 12.86
C THR A 517 -7.20 52.16 12.53
N ASP A 518 -6.66 53.37 12.70
CA ASP A 518 -7.36 54.60 12.31
C ASP A 518 -7.65 54.66 10.79
N ASP A 519 -6.84 53.97 9.98
CA ASP A 519 -6.87 54.06 8.50
C ASP A 519 -7.40 52.81 7.80
N ALA A 520 -7.42 51.65 8.48
CA ALA A 520 -7.81 50.38 7.89
C ALA A 520 -8.25 49.32 8.92
N VAL A 521 -9.06 48.38 8.47
CA VAL A 521 -9.32 47.10 9.14
C VAL A 521 -8.48 46.03 8.47
N ILE A 522 -7.69 45.28 9.25
CA ILE A 522 -6.79 44.25 8.76
C ILE A 522 -7.14 42.93 9.44
N ALA A 523 -7.35 41.90 8.64
CA ALA A 523 -7.59 40.54 9.11
C ALA A 523 -6.51 39.62 8.57
N ILE A 524 -5.97 38.74 9.40
CA ILE A 524 -5.17 37.60 8.96
C ILE A 524 -5.95 36.32 9.22
N GLY A 525 -6.00 35.44 8.23
CA GLY A 525 -6.77 34.21 8.30
C GLY A 525 -6.23 33.13 7.38
N LEU A 526 -6.81 31.94 7.51
CA LEU A 526 -6.45 30.76 6.74
C LEU A 526 -7.42 30.56 5.58
N ALA A 527 -6.88 30.25 4.40
CA ALA A 527 -7.68 29.82 3.25
C ALA A 527 -6.96 28.71 2.48
N GLN A 528 -7.74 27.74 2.01
CA GLN A 528 -7.25 26.63 1.19
C GLN A 528 -7.24 26.94 -0.32
N SER A 529 -7.48 28.21 -0.71
CA SER A 529 -7.63 28.64 -2.11
C SER A 529 -6.40 28.34 -2.97
N LEU A 530 -5.18 28.51 -2.41
CA LEU A 530 -3.92 28.12 -3.05
C LEU A 530 -3.22 26.95 -2.34
N ASP A 531 -3.75 26.50 -1.20
CA ASP A 531 -3.15 25.49 -0.32
C ASP A 531 -4.18 24.45 0.11
N PRO A 532 -4.60 23.54 -0.80
CA PRO A 532 -5.55 22.48 -0.48
C PRO A 532 -4.87 21.40 0.37
N ALA A 533 -4.91 21.60 1.68
CA ALA A 533 -4.38 20.67 2.69
C ALA A 533 -5.46 19.71 3.24
N GLY A 534 -6.71 19.81 2.78
CA GLY A 534 -7.80 18.96 3.24
C GLY A 534 -8.09 19.17 4.73
N GLU A 535 -8.16 18.08 5.50
CA GLU A 535 -8.37 18.12 6.95
C GLU A 535 -7.05 18.26 7.75
N VAL A 536 -5.91 18.25 7.08
CA VAL A 536 -4.58 18.30 7.72
C VAL A 536 -4.26 19.70 8.22
N SER A 537 -4.63 20.76 7.51
CA SER A 537 -4.44 22.14 7.98
C SER A 537 -5.49 23.09 7.41
N GLY A 538 -5.52 24.32 7.91
CA GLY A 538 -6.37 25.39 7.37
C GLY A 538 -5.87 25.97 6.03
N GLY A 539 -4.71 25.51 5.53
CA GLY A 539 -4.08 26.00 4.31
C GLY A 539 -3.10 27.15 4.57
N GLY A 540 -3.08 28.11 3.64
CA GLY A 540 -2.19 29.26 3.67
C GLY A 540 -2.76 30.45 4.41
N TYR A 541 -1.89 31.29 4.95
CA TYR A 541 -2.27 32.54 5.58
C TYR A 541 -2.47 33.63 4.51
N TRP A 542 -3.55 34.38 4.68
CA TRP A 542 -3.91 35.52 3.86
C TRP A 542 -4.20 36.72 4.73
N VAL A 543 -3.85 37.90 4.23
CA VAL A 543 -4.20 39.19 4.83
C VAL A 543 -5.33 39.79 4.02
N ALA A 544 -6.45 40.09 4.67
CA ALA A 544 -7.52 40.89 4.12
C ALA A 544 -7.45 42.31 4.70
N ARG A 545 -7.34 43.33 3.85
CA ARG A 545 -7.25 44.74 4.22
C ARG A 545 -8.44 45.52 3.67
N SER A 546 -9.09 46.31 4.53
CA SER A 546 -10.18 47.20 4.16
C SER A 546 -9.90 48.63 4.61
N ARG A 547 -10.09 49.60 3.70
CA ARG A 547 -9.89 51.05 3.98
C ARG A 547 -11.21 51.82 4.13
N ASP A 548 -12.34 51.11 4.12
CA ASP A 548 -13.69 51.67 4.10
C ASP A 548 -14.61 51.00 5.12
N GLU A 549 -14.04 50.68 6.30
CA GLU A 549 -14.73 50.07 7.44
C GLU A 549 -15.35 48.69 7.13
N GLY A 550 -14.73 47.92 6.24
CA GLY A 550 -15.14 46.57 5.87
C GLY A 550 -16.13 46.49 4.71
N ALA A 551 -16.35 47.59 3.96
CA ALA A 551 -17.24 47.57 2.80
C ALA A 551 -16.58 46.93 1.56
N THR A 552 -15.27 47.10 1.40
CA THR A 552 -14.44 46.44 0.39
C THR A 552 -13.18 45.87 1.02
N TRP A 553 -12.70 44.75 0.46
CA TRP A 553 -11.53 44.03 0.96
C TRP A 553 -10.57 43.76 -0.20
N GLU A 554 -9.30 43.99 0.08
CA GLU A 554 -8.17 43.53 -0.70
C GLU A 554 -7.58 42.31 0.01
N LYS A 555 -7.32 41.21 -0.71
CA LYS A 555 -6.78 39.98 -0.14
C LYS A 555 -5.38 39.72 -0.70
N LEU A 556 -4.41 39.51 0.17
CA LEU A 556 -3.00 39.30 -0.17
C LEU A 556 -2.54 37.97 0.42
N TYR A 557 -1.94 37.12 -0.42
CA TYR A 557 -1.34 35.86 0.03
C TYR A 557 -0.01 36.16 0.72
N THR A 558 0.24 35.49 1.84
CA THR A 558 1.46 35.73 2.64
C THR A 558 2.62 34.80 2.25
N GLY A 559 2.36 33.69 1.57
CA GLY A 559 3.34 32.60 1.41
C GLY A 559 3.56 31.75 2.66
N LEU A 560 3.03 32.17 3.82
CA LEU A 560 3.08 31.39 5.06
C LEU A 560 1.94 30.39 5.09
N ARG A 561 2.18 29.21 5.70
CA ARG A 561 1.19 28.13 5.78
C ARG A 561 1.15 27.53 7.18
N GLN A 562 -0.04 27.14 7.59
CA GLN A 562 -0.23 26.56 8.91
C GLN A 562 0.56 25.25 9.01
N PHE A 563 1.32 25.13 10.09
CA PHE A 563 2.18 24.00 10.42
C PHE A 563 3.45 23.85 9.57
N GLN A 564 3.83 24.87 8.78
CA GLN A 564 5.00 24.84 7.90
C GLN A 564 5.84 26.12 7.97
N PRO A 565 6.68 26.30 9.01
CA PRO A 565 6.70 25.58 10.29
C PRO A 565 5.97 26.36 11.40
N PHE A 566 5.17 27.36 11.04
CA PHE A 566 4.63 28.34 11.97
C PHE A 566 3.11 28.27 12.09
N GLU A 567 2.63 28.67 13.27
CA GLU A 567 1.23 28.98 13.51
C GLU A 567 1.12 30.42 14.02
N VAL A 568 0.22 31.21 13.42
CA VAL A 568 -0.06 32.58 13.84
C VAL A 568 -0.70 32.59 15.23
N VAL A 569 -0.13 33.40 16.14
CA VAL A 569 -0.66 33.55 17.49
C VAL A 569 -1.92 34.42 17.46
N GLU A 570 -3.07 33.82 17.80
CA GLU A 570 -4.39 34.50 17.80
C GLU A 570 -4.43 35.71 18.75
N ALA A 571 -3.95 35.54 19.99
CA ALA A 571 -3.98 36.57 21.04
C ALA A 571 -2.60 37.19 21.25
N SER A 572 -2.11 37.94 20.25
CA SER A 572 -0.83 38.66 20.32
C SER A 572 -1.02 40.11 20.78
N ALA A 573 -0.08 40.61 21.57
CA ALA A 573 -0.04 42.01 22.04
C ALA A 573 0.60 42.97 21.02
N LEU A 574 1.28 42.44 20.00
CA LEU A 574 1.92 43.21 18.95
C LEU A 574 0.88 43.66 17.92
N PRO A 575 0.84 44.94 17.48
CA PRO A 575 -0.05 45.35 16.40
C PRO A 575 0.25 44.55 15.13
N LEU A 576 -0.77 44.13 14.38
CA LEU A 576 -0.64 43.38 13.14
C LEU A 576 -0.10 44.26 12.02
N ALA A 577 -0.51 45.54 12.02
CA ALA A 577 -0.11 46.54 11.04
C ALA A 577 0.98 47.47 11.58
N THR A 578 1.93 47.82 10.71
CA THR A 578 2.94 48.84 10.95
C THR A 578 2.90 49.86 9.81
N ASP A 579 3.58 51.00 10.00
CA ASP A 579 3.66 52.05 8.96
C ASP A 579 4.21 51.52 7.63
N ASP A 580 5.16 50.57 7.69
CA ASP A 580 5.91 50.06 6.54
C ASP A 580 5.44 48.68 6.06
N GLY A 581 4.56 47.99 6.81
CA GLY A 581 4.20 46.60 6.51
C GLY A 581 3.37 45.88 7.56
N LEU A 582 3.55 44.56 7.61
CA LEU A 582 2.90 43.64 8.52
C LEU A 582 3.92 43.10 9.52
N GLN A 583 3.52 42.96 10.79
CA GLN A 583 4.27 42.17 11.77
C GLN A 583 3.37 41.09 12.36
N ILE A 584 3.85 39.86 12.40
CA ILE A 584 3.07 38.70 12.85
C ILE A 584 3.84 37.97 13.94
N GLU A 585 3.24 37.85 15.11
CA GLU A 585 3.72 36.92 16.12
C GLU A 585 3.35 35.48 15.73
N VAL A 586 4.35 34.60 15.70
CA VAL A 586 4.19 33.20 15.35
C VAL A 586 4.81 32.28 16.40
N ALA A 587 4.19 31.13 16.60
CA ALA A 587 4.72 30.02 17.37
C ALA A 587 5.25 28.93 16.43
N PHE A 588 6.36 28.30 16.80
CA PHE A 588 6.85 27.13 16.08
C PHE A 588 5.94 25.91 16.34
N ARG A 589 5.34 25.43 15.27
CA ARG A 589 4.36 24.36 15.21
C ARG A 589 4.58 23.68 13.87
N GLN A 590 5.36 22.61 13.81
CA GLN A 590 5.67 21.96 12.53
C GLN A 590 4.96 20.62 12.41
N LEU A 591 4.23 20.39 11.32
CA LEU A 591 3.64 19.10 11.05
C LEU A 591 4.73 18.08 10.70
N ASP A 592 4.71 16.92 11.36
CA ASP A 592 5.44 15.75 10.89
C ASP A 592 4.65 15.08 9.76
N GLU A 593 4.98 15.44 8.54
CA GLU A 593 4.30 14.98 7.32
C GLU A 593 4.40 13.46 7.13
N SER A 594 5.42 12.82 7.71
CA SER A 594 5.64 11.37 7.60
C SER A 594 4.64 10.54 8.41
N LEU A 595 3.99 11.16 9.40
CA LEU A 595 3.02 10.51 10.29
C LEU A 595 1.56 10.81 9.94
N VAL A 596 1.32 11.53 8.84
CA VAL A 596 -0.04 11.82 8.37
C VAL A 596 -0.68 10.54 7.82
N MET A 597 -1.76 10.09 8.47
CA MET A 597 -2.59 8.97 8.02
C MET A 597 -3.99 9.46 7.61
N PHE A 598 -4.67 8.71 6.74
CA PHE A 598 -6.05 9.00 6.32
C PHE A 598 -7.04 7.90 6.77
N PRO A 599 -8.17 8.27 7.40
CA PRO A 599 -8.52 9.61 7.87
C PRO A 599 -7.54 10.11 8.95
N PRO A 600 -7.39 11.42 9.16
CA PRO A 600 -6.41 11.96 10.11
C PRO A 600 -6.72 11.51 11.55
N ILE A 601 -5.92 10.58 12.08
CA ILE A 601 -6.03 10.11 13.47
C ILE A 601 -4.79 10.54 14.22
N GLY A 602 -4.91 11.62 14.99
CA GLY A 602 -3.82 12.16 15.80
C GLY A 602 -2.77 12.85 14.94
N MET A 603 -2.90 14.18 14.80
CA MET A 603 -1.88 14.99 14.13
C MET A 603 -0.63 15.07 15.01
N HIS A 604 0.51 14.75 14.41
CA HIS A 604 1.81 14.89 15.05
C HIS A 604 2.41 16.24 14.68
N VAL A 605 2.32 17.19 15.62
CA VAL A 605 2.90 18.53 15.45
C VAL A 605 4.06 18.66 16.43
N GLU A 606 5.24 18.93 15.91
CA GLU A 606 6.40 19.30 16.70
C GLU A 606 6.22 20.70 17.28
N GLU A 607 6.48 20.82 18.57
CA GLU A 607 6.33 22.05 19.33
C GLU A 607 7.65 22.39 20.03
N GLY A 608 8.06 23.66 20.02
CA GLY A 608 9.20 24.11 20.82
C GLY A 608 9.87 25.40 20.32
N GLY A 609 10.52 26.14 21.22
CA GLY A 609 11.18 27.42 20.91
C GLY A 609 10.52 28.63 21.58
N GLU A 610 11.15 29.80 21.46
CA GLU A 610 10.51 31.09 21.78
C GLU A 610 9.68 31.55 20.57
N ASN A 611 8.57 32.26 20.81
CA ASN A 611 7.79 32.86 19.72
C ASN A 611 8.68 33.81 18.90
N LEU A 612 8.40 33.88 17.61
CA LEU A 612 9.08 34.78 16.68
C LEU A 612 8.13 35.87 16.21
N VAL A 613 8.71 36.98 15.78
CA VAL A 613 8.03 38.03 15.04
C VAL A 613 8.51 37.97 13.61
N LEU A 614 7.57 37.82 12.67
CA LEU A 614 7.80 37.89 11.24
C LEU A 614 7.41 39.28 10.75
N GLU A 615 8.38 40.03 10.22
CA GLU A 615 8.18 41.37 9.66
C GLU A 615 8.26 41.30 8.12
N VAL A 616 7.30 41.89 7.41
CA VAL A 616 7.30 41.98 5.93
C VAL A 616 6.76 43.34 5.50
N SER A 617 7.32 43.94 4.45
CA SER A 617 6.85 45.22 3.93
C SER A 617 5.57 45.06 3.09
N TRP A 618 4.76 46.13 2.99
CA TRP A 618 3.62 46.14 2.06
C TRP A 618 4.08 45.99 0.61
N GLU A 619 5.23 46.59 0.25
CA GLU A 619 5.82 46.50 -1.09
C GLU A 619 6.17 45.05 -1.46
N ASP A 620 6.72 44.27 -0.53
CA ASP A 620 7.06 42.86 -0.79
C ASP A 620 5.82 41.96 -0.90
N LEU A 621 4.76 42.22 -0.11
CA LEU A 621 3.50 41.47 -0.20
C LEU A 621 2.70 41.79 -1.46
N GLU A 622 2.76 43.04 -1.94
CA GLU A 622 2.04 43.52 -3.12
C GLU A 622 2.89 43.43 -4.40
N ARG A 623 4.11 42.90 -4.31
CA ARG A 623 5.05 42.87 -5.44
C ARG A 623 4.49 42.02 -6.58
N ASP A 624 4.41 42.62 -7.74
CA ASP A 624 3.98 42.03 -9.03
C ASP A 624 5.02 42.49 -10.06
N SER A 625 6.00 41.62 -10.31
CA SER A 625 7.23 41.96 -11.00
C SER A 625 7.07 42.11 -12.52
N ASP A 626 6.06 41.47 -13.12
CA ASP A 626 5.77 41.58 -14.55
C ASP A 626 4.49 42.38 -14.88
N GLY A 627 3.66 42.68 -13.88
CA GLY A 627 2.50 43.53 -13.98
C GLY A 627 1.26 42.83 -14.56
N ASP A 628 1.19 41.50 -14.50
CA ASP A 628 0.02 40.72 -14.95
C ASP A 628 -1.16 40.78 -13.94
N GLY A 629 -0.86 41.19 -12.70
CA GLY A 629 -1.79 41.36 -11.61
C GLY A 629 -1.91 40.18 -10.66
N LEU A 630 -1.03 39.17 -10.75
CA LEU A 630 -0.68 38.24 -9.68
C LEU A 630 0.53 38.78 -8.93
N THR A 631 0.54 38.61 -7.61
CA THR A 631 1.75 38.94 -6.84
C THR A 631 2.78 37.84 -7.01
N ASP A 632 4.07 38.16 -6.95
CA ASP A 632 5.19 37.21 -6.99
C ASP A 632 4.99 36.04 -5.99
N LEU A 633 4.34 36.26 -4.83
CA LEU A 633 4.06 35.21 -3.84
C LEU A 633 2.98 34.21 -4.30
N VAL A 634 1.99 34.71 -5.04
CA VAL A 634 0.94 33.88 -5.64
C VAL A 634 1.52 33.08 -6.81
N GLU A 635 2.31 33.71 -7.66
CA GLU A 635 2.98 33.05 -8.77
C GLU A 635 3.97 31.97 -8.32
N GLU A 636 4.78 32.28 -7.30
CA GLU A 636 5.65 31.31 -6.65
C GLU A 636 4.85 30.06 -6.25
N ARG A 637 3.65 30.24 -5.68
CA ARG A 637 2.80 29.12 -5.24
C ARG A 637 2.16 28.34 -6.39
N LEU A 638 1.79 29.03 -7.47
CA LEU A 638 1.22 28.45 -8.69
C LEU A 638 2.28 27.82 -9.60
N ILE A 639 3.56 28.07 -9.30
CA ILE A 639 4.71 27.67 -10.13
C ILE A 639 4.63 28.34 -11.51
N THR A 640 4.17 29.60 -11.54
CA THR A 640 4.31 30.50 -12.70
C THR A 640 5.59 31.34 -12.56
N ASP A 641 6.02 31.97 -13.64
CA ASP A 641 7.25 32.75 -13.70
C ASP A 641 6.99 34.21 -13.38
N PRO A 642 7.43 34.74 -12.21
CA PRO A 642 7.10 36.11 -11.80
C PRO A 642 7.76 37.23 -12.61
N THR A 643 8.37 36.89 -13.74
CA THR A 643 9.00 37.85 -14.65
C THR A 643 8.47 37.72 -16.08
N ASP A 644 7.47 36.87 -16.29
CA ASP A 644 6.86 36.58 -17.57
C ASP A 644 5.33 36.51 -17.42
N PRO A 645 4.58 37.52 -17.90
CA PRO A 645 3.14 37.63 -17.63
C PRO A 645 2.28 36.58 -18.34
N ASP A 646 2.90 35.65 -19.06
CA ASP A 646 2.33 34.54 -19.86
C ASP A 646 3.33 33.38 -19.82
N THR A 647 3.33 32.64 -18.71
CA THR A 647 4.36 31.65 -18.37
C THR A 647 4.48 30.53 -19.40
N ASP A 648 3.36 30.12 -20.01
CA ASP A 648 3.35 29.05 -21.02
C ASP A 648 3.42 29.52 -22.47
N GLY A 649 3.27 30.83 -22.69
CA GLY A 649 3.47 31.50 -23.96
C GLY A 649 2.35 31.28 -24.97
N ASP A 650 1.14 30.93 -24.53
CA ASP A 650 0.00 30.71 -25.41
C ASP A 650 -0.76 31.98 -25.81
N GLY A 651 -0.43 33.11 -25.18
CA GLY A 651 -0.99 34.43 -25.42
C GLY A 651 -2.08 34.86 -24.44
N VAL A 652 -2.40 34.06 -23.41
CA VAL A 652 -3.28 34.41 -22.30
C VAL A 652 -2.43 34.63 -21.05
N GLY A 653 -2.57 35.78 -20.38
CA GLY A 653 -1.73 36.06 -19.21
C GLY A 653 -2.14 35.26 -17.97
N ASP A 654 -1.19 34.91 -17.12
CA ASP A 654 -1.31 33.92 -16.05
C ASP A 654 -2.47 34.20 -15.08
N LYS A 655 -2.71 35.48 -14.77
CA LYS A 655 -3.88 35.90 -13.98
C LYS A 655 -5.20 35.42 -14.56
N THR A 656 -5.36 35.53 -15.87
CA THR A 656 -6.60 35.24 -16.60
C THR A 656 -6.65 33.85 -17.19
N ASP A 657 -5.51 33.19 -17.29
CA ASP A 657 -5.40 31.86 -17.85
C ASP A 657 -5.95 30.81 -16.86
N PRO A 658 -6.95 30.00 -17.26
CA PRO A 658 -7.37 28.85 -16.48
C PRO A 658 -6.31 27.73 -16.43
N LEU A 659 -5.29 27.74 -17.29
CA LEU A 659 -4.23 26.72 -17.38
C LEU A 659 -2.83 27.34 -17.61
N PRO A 660 -2.32 28.21 -16.72
CA PRO A 660 -1.08 29.02 -16.93
C PRO A 660 0.23 28.21 -17.00
N THR A 661 0.13 26.89 -16.99
CA THR A 661 1.26 25.96 -17.08
C THR A 661 1.11 25.02 -18.27
N VAL A 662 0.11 25.21 -19.14
CA VAL A 662 -0.25 24.31 -20.25
C VAL A 662 -0.68 25.11 -21.48
N ALA A 663 0.28 25.36 -22.35
CA ALA A 663 0.02 26.14 -23.56
C ALA A 663 -1.15 25.59 -24.39
N TYR A 664 -2.15 26.44 -24.63
CA TYR A 664 -3.37 26.07 -25.34
C TYR A 664 -3.12 25.65 -26.79
N SER A 665 -3.93 24.68 -27.23
CA SER A 665 -3.98 24.07 -28.55
C SER A 665 -5.41 23.69 -28.89
N ALA A 666 -5.94 24.27 -29.97
CA ALA A 666 -7.30 24.00 -30.46
C ALA A 666 -7.51 22.60 -31.09
N ALA A 667 -6.63 21.64 -30.83
CA ALA A 667 -6.78 20.28 -31.32
C ALA A 667 -7.91 19.58 -30.57
N GLU A 668 -8.95 19.14 -31.30
CA GLU A 668 -10.04 18.35 -30.72
C GLU A 668 -9.52 16.96 -30.31
N ASP A 669 -9.54 16.68 -29.01
CA ASP A 669 -9.19 15.40 -28.41
C ASP A 669 -10.33 14.93 -27.50
N SER A 670 -10.82 13.72 -27.74
CA SER A 670 -11.89 13.11 -26.94
C SER A 670 -11.49 12.97 -25.47
N THR A 671 -10.21 12.71 -25.19
CA THR A 671 -9.66 12.59 -23.83
C THR A 671 -9.80 13.90 -23.06
N THR A 672 -9.34 15.00 -23.69
CA THR A 672 -9.51 16.38 -23.21
C THR A 672 -10.98 16.66 -22.89
N SER A 673 -11.92 16.38 -23.80
CA SER A 673 -13.35 16.65 -23.54
C SER A 673 -13.97 15.78 -22.42
N ALA A 674 -13.47 14.56 -22.20
CA ALA A 674 -13.91 13.69 -21.12
C ALA A 674 -13.40 14.20 -19.76
N LEU A 675 -12.13 14.62 -19.68
CA LEU A 675 -11.53 15.23 -18.50
C LEU A 675 -12.28 16.51 -18.09
N ALA A 676 -12.64 17.38 -19.05
CA ALA A 676 -13.43 18.59 -18.76
C ALA A 676 -14.73 18.25 -18.02
N ARG A 677 -15.46 17.24 -18.51
CA ARG A 677 -16.74 16.84 -17.91
C ARG A 677 -16.56 16.21 -16.53
N LEU A 678 -15.45 15.50 -16.27
CA LEU A 678 -15.13 15.00 -14.94
C LEU A 678 -14.83 16.15 -13.96
N LEU A 679 -14.06 17.16 -14.37
CA LEU A 679 -13.73 18.30 -13.50
C LEU A 679 -15.01 19.05 -13.08
N GLU A 680 -15.94 19.27 -14.01
CA GLU A 680 -17.27 19.82 -13.69
C GLU A 680 -18.02 18.98 -12.62
N GLU A 681 -17.89 17.65 -12.66
CA GLU A 681 -18.52 16.75 -11.68
C GLU A 681 -17.84 16.81 -10.31
N ILE A 682 -16.51 16.75 -10.28
CA ILE A 682 -15.72 16.80 -9.04
C ILE A 682 -15.94 18.14 -8.34
N GLU A 683 -15.89 19.24 -9.08
CA GLU A 683 -16.18 20.59 -8.57
C GLU A 683 -17.61 20.70 -8.02
N GLY A 684 -18.59 20.07 -8.67
CA GLY A 684 -19.97 19.99 -8.17
C GLY A 684 -20.13 19.14 -6.90
N THR A 685 -19.25 18.16 -6.68
CA THR A 685 -19.30 17.21 -5.55
C THR A 685 -18.63 17.76 -4.29
N GLU A 686 -17.62 18.64 -4.45
CA GLU A 686 -17.07 19.44 -3.33
C GLU A 686 -18.15 20.26 -2.62
N ALA A 687 -19.28 20.54 -3.28
CA ALA A 687 -20.46 21.16 -2.70
C ALA A 687 -21.15 20.29 -1.62
N GLN A 688 -20.91 18.98 -1.57
CA GLN A 688 -21.71 18.00 -0.81
C GLN A 688 -20.97 17.24 0.30
N ALA A 689 -19.66 17.46 0.52
CA ALA A 689 -18.94 16.80 1.62
C ALA A 689 -19.56 17.17 2.99
N ILE A 690 -20.05 16.17 3.71
CA ILE A 690 -20.72 16.33 5.02
C ILE A 690 -19.64 16.36 6.12
N LEU A 691 -19.18 17.55 6.48
CA LEU A 691 -18.48 17.75 7.75
C LEU A 691 -19.52 18.14 8.84
N PRO A 692 -19.53 17.48 10.01
CA PRO A 692 -20.41 17.86 11.09
C PRO A 692 -20.05 19.25 11.63
N ARG A 693 -21.04 20.14 11.77
CA ARG A 693 -20.92 21.40 12.52
C ARG A 693 -20.47 21.10 13.95
N CYS A 694 -19.27 21.57 14.34
CA CYS A 694 -18.72 21.27 15.65
C CYS A 694 -19.19 22.20 16.79
N PRO A 695 -19.27 21.68 18.03
CA PRO A 695 -19.62 22.43 19.23
C PRO A 695 -18.43 23.22 19.80
N GLU A 696 -18.74 24.32 20.50
CA GLU A 696 -17.87 25.45 20.91
C GLU A 696 -16.67 25.15 21.84
N SER A 697 -16.20 23.91 22.03
CA SER A 697 -15.13 23.64 23.00
C SER A 697 -14.11 22.60 22.53
N LYS A 698 -12.88 23.09 22.31
CA LYS A 698 -11.59 22.42 22.02
C LYS A 698 -11.20 22.35 20.54
N GLY A 699 -10.01 22.91 20.27
CA GLY A 699 -9.47 23.26 18.95
C GLY A 699 -9.15 22.09 18.02
N LEU A 700 -8.87 22.49 16.78
CA LEU A 700 -8.83 21.72 15.52
C LEU A 700 -10.21 21.34 14.96
N CYS A 701 -10.90 22.34 14.39
CA CYS A 701 -11.99 22.14 13.44
C CYS A 701 -11.95 23.30 12.42
N PHE A 702 -11.69 23.01 11.15
CA PHE A 702 -11.67 24.00 10.08
C PHE A 702 -13.07 24.17 9.50
N GLY A 703 -13.55 25.42 9.46
CA GLY A 703 -14.81 25.76 8.81
C GLY A 703 -14.69 25.62 7.29
N ARG A 704 -15.83 25.40 6.63
CA ARG A 704 -15.90 25.37 5.16
C ARG A 704 -15.75 26.80 4.62
N PRO A 705 -14.68 27.12 3.87
CA PRO A 705 -14.62 28.41 3.19
C PRO A 705 -15.49 28.37 1.93
N GLU A 706 -16.24 29.45 1.66
CA GLU A 706 -16.88 29.65 0.34
C GLU A 706 -15.79 29.84 -0.73
N LEU A 707 -16.04 29.49 -1.99
CA LEU A 707 -14.97 29.40 -3.01
C LEU A 707 -14.75 30.79 -3.68
N GLY A 708 -13.57 31.40 -3.49
CA GLY A 708 -13.20 32.72 -4.04
C GLY A 708 -12.52 32.68 -5.42
N GLU A 709 -12.31 33.87 -6.03
CA GLU A 709 -11.67 34.05 -7.36
C GLU A 709 -10.20 33.57 -7.40
N ASP A 710 -9.52 33.48 -6.26
CA ASP A 710 -8.08 33.11 -6.15
C ASP A 710 -7.83 31.60 -6.08
N ARG A 711 -8.86 30.78 -6.31
CA ARG A 711 -8.76 29.33 -6.13
C ARG A 711 -7.99 28.67 -7.27
N ALA A 712 -7.00 27.85 -6.93
CA ALA A 712 -6.28 26.99 -7.86
C ALA A 712 -6.44 25.50 -7.54
N HIS A 713 -6.63 24.69 -8.58
CA HIS A 713 -6.61 23.23 -8.51
C HIS A 713 -5.26 22.72 -8.98
N PHE A 714 -4.57 21.97 -8.12
CA PHE A 714 -3.35 21.28 -8.52
C PHE A 714 -3.71 19.90 -9.06
N VAL A 715 -3.17 19.56 -10.23
CA VAL A 715 -3.36 18.25 -10.85
C VAL A 715 -2.03 17.62 -11.24
N VAL A 716 -1.89 16.31 -10.98
CA VAL A 716 -0.76 15.53 -11.46
C VAL A 716 -1.16 14.87 -12.77
N ALA A 717 -0.63 15.37 -13.88
CA ALA A 717 -1.01 14.90 -15.19
C ALA A 717 0.03 15.20 -16.28
N PRO A 718 0.03 14.43 -17.38
CA PRO A 718 0.82 14.77 -18.55
C PRO A 718 0.21 16.00 -19.26
N ARG A 719 0.93 17.13 -19.30
CA ARG A 719 0.45 18.41 -19.85
C ARG A 719 -0.17 18.33 -21.24
N HIS A 720 0.35 17.48 -22.12
CA HIS A 720 -0.17 17.35 -23.49
C HIS A 720 -1.64 16.92 -23.54
N ALA A 721 -2.12 16.17 -22.53
CA ALA A 721 -3.52 15.74 -22.42
C ALA A 721 -4.46 16.87 -22.00
N TRP A 722 -3.92 18.05 -21.66
CA TRP A 722 -4.64 19.19 -21.12
C TRP A 722 -4.69 20.39 -22.08
N ARG A 723 -3.94 20.34 -23.19
CA ARG A 723 -3.76 21.48 -24.11
C ARG A 723 -5.04 21.95 -24.83
N GLY A 724 -6.20 21.33 -24.64
CA GLY A 724 -7.48 21.80 -25.20
C GLY A 724 -8.57 22.04 -24.15
N LEU A 725 -8.22 21.98 -22.86
CA LEU A 725 -9.15 22.17 -21.76
C LEU A 725 -9.38 23.66 -21.51
N ALA A 726 -10.59 23.99 -21.06
CA ALA A 726 -10.92 25.31 -20.53
C ALA A 726 -11.69 25.11 -19.22
N PRO A 727 -10.98 24.74 -18.13
CA PRO A 727 -11.62 24.47 -16.86
C PRO A 727 -12.26 25.74 -16.28
N SER A 728 -13.29 25.56 -15.46
CA SER A 728 -13.99 26.65 -14.75
C SER A 728 -13.13 27.31 -13.68
N LEU A 729 -12.14 26.59 -13.16
CA LEU A 729 -11.20 27.04 -12.15
C LEU A 729 -9.77 27.03 -12.70
N ARG A 730 -8.93 27.93 -12.18
CA ARG A 730 -7.49 27.91 -12.48
C ARG A 730 -6.93 26.55 -12.08
N THR A 731 -6.25 25.89 -13.01
CA THR A 731 -5.71 24.55 -12.84
C THR A 731 -4.23 24.55 -13.15
N ILE A 732 -3.42 24.11 -12.18
CA ILE A 732 -1.98 23.99 -12.30
C ILE A 732 -1.66 22.52 -12.57
N ALA A 733 -1.22 22.23 -13.80
CA ALA A 733 -0.89 20.87 -14.21
C ALA A 733 0.62 20.62 -14.07
N LEU A 734 0.95 19.68 -13.18
CA LEU A 734 2.31 19.28 -12.90
C LEU A 734 2.52 17.82 -13.32
N THR A 735 3.68 17.52 -13.87
CA THR A 735 4.16 16.15 -14.01
C THR A 735 4.50 15.57 -12.63
N PRO A 736 4.63 14.24 -12.49
CA PRO A 736 5.03 13.64 -11.20
C PRO A 736 6.35 14.19 -10.64
N ALA A 737 7.33 14.48 -11.50
CA ALA A 737 8.62 15.04 -11.08
C ALA A 737 8.48 16.47 -10.57
N GLU A 738 7.70 17.30 -11.26
CA GLU A 738 7.45 18.69 -10.83
C GLU A 738 6.60 18.74 -9.57
N MET A 739 5.65 17.82 -9.40
CA MET A 739 4.89 17.69 -8.15
C MET A 739 5.80 17.28 -6.99
N ALA A 740 6.78 16.39 -7.22
CA ALA A 740 7.76 16.02 -6.20
C ALA A 740 8.62 17.24 -5.80
N ALA A 741 9.15 17.98 -6.77
CA ALA A 741 9.90 19.22 -6.51
C ALA A 741 9.03 20.27 -5.79
N ALA A 742 7.77 20.42 -6.20
CA ALA A 742 6.82 21.32 -5.54
C ALA A 742 6.54 20.90 -4.09
N LYS A 743 6.42 19.61 -3.81
CA LYS A 743 6.29 19.10 -2.43
C LYS A 743 7.57 19.27 -1.61
N GLU A 744 8.74 19.26 -2.23
CA GLU A 744 9.98 19.56 -1.51
C GLU A 744 10.06 21.05 -1.16
N LYS A 745 9.71 21.93 -2.10
CA LYS A 745 9.71 23.39 -1.92
C LYS A 745 8.63 23.87 -0.95
N PHE A 746 7.43 23.31 -1.08
CA PHE A 746 6.24 23.72 -0.33
C PHE A 746 5.88 22.72 0.79
N GLY A 747 6.46 21.55 0.94
CA GLY A 747 5.89 20.55 1.86
C GLY A 747 4.51 20.05 1.41
N LEU A 748 3.76 19.43 2.32
CA LEU A 748 2.56 18.65 2.00
C LEU A 748 1.37 19.49 1.51
N PHE A 749 0.89 19.18 0.29
CA PHE A 749 -0.42 19.56 -0.22
C PHE A 749 -0.96 18.47 -1.16
N PHE A 750 -2.28 18.40 -1.31
CA PHE A 750 -2.96 17.30 -2.00
C PHE A 750 -3.43 17.72 -3.40
N ALA A 751 -2.63 17.38 -4.42
CA ALA A 751 -3.02 17.50 -5.82
C ALA A 751 -3.92 16.34 -6.26
N THR A 752 -4.83 16.63 -7.21
CA THR A 752 -5.66 15.61 -7.87
C THR A 752 -4.80 14.80 -8.83
N GLN A 753 -4.75 13.51 -8.64
CA GLN A 753 -4.09 12.59 -9.55
C GLN A 753 -5.12 11.92 -10.44
N PHE A 754 -4.71 11.57 -11.66
CA PHE A 754 -5.51 10.77 -12.57
C PHE A 754 -4.78 9.47 -12.88
N PRO A 755 -4.85 8.45 -12.00
CA PRO A 755 -4.17 7.17 -12.23
C PRO A 755 -4.48 6.52 -13.58
N LEU A 756 -5.71 6.69 -14.08
CA LEU A 756 -6.13 6.20 -15.38
C LEU A 756 -6.99 7.25 -16.08
N VAL A 757 -6.64 7.55 -17.33
CA VAL A 757 -7.49 8.30 -18.27
C VAL A 757 -7.37 7.57 -19.61
N GLU A 758 -8.47 7.00 -20.09
CA GLU A 758 -8.47 6.32 -21.37
C GLU A 758 -9.81 6.49 -22.09
N VAL A 759 -9.76 6.57 -23.42
CA VAL A 759 -10.92 6.58 -24.31
C VAL A 759 -10.82 5.42 -25.30
N ASP A 760 -11.96 4.86 -25.71
CA ASP A 760 -11.99 3.80 -26.72
C ASP A 760 -11.47 4.29 -28.09
N ARG A 761 -11.15 3.36 -29.01
CA ARG A 761 -10.66 3.72 -30.36
C ARG A 761 -11.65 4.59 -31.15
N ALA A 762 -12.94 4.53 -30.80
CA ALA A 762 -13.98 5.32 -31.43
C ALA A 762 -14.10 6.75 -30.83
N GLY A 763 -13.45 7.04 -29.71
CA GLY A 763 -13.55 8.31 -28.98
C GLY A 763 -14.94 8.56 -28.40
N ARG A 764 -15.68 7.49 -28.07
CA ARG A 764 -17.07 7.51 -27.60
C ARG A 764 -17.28 6.92 -26.22
N LYS A 765 -16.34 6.15 -25.69
CA LYS A 765 -16.36 5.65 -24.31
C LYS A 765 -15.12 6.14 -23.59
N ALA A 766 -15.24 6.42 -22.30
CA ALA A 766 -14.14 6.85 -21.46
C ALA A 766 -14.20 6.19 -20.09
N ILE A 767 -13.03 5.87 -19.54
CA ILE A 767 -12.85 5.54 -18.12
C ILE A 767 -11.82 6.51 -17.54
N ILE A 768 -12.16 7.06 -16.37
CA ILE A 768 -11.27 7.92 -15.62
C ILE A 768 -11.25 7.48 -14.16
N ILE A 769 -10.06 7.21 -13.63
CA ILE A 769 -9.82 7.00 -12.20
C ILE A 769 -9.09 8.24 -11.69
N TRP A 770 -9.58 8.80 -10.58
CA TRP A 770 -9.01 9.98 -9.96
C TRP A 770 -8.85 9.81 -8.44
N ASP A 771 -7.85 10.47 -7.87
CA ASP A 771 -7.45 10.32 -6.48
C ASP A 771 -6.91 11.65 -5.91
N ARG A 772 -7.36 12.03 -4.71
CA ARG A 772 -6.90 13.20 -3.92
C ARG A 772 -6.43 12.79 -2.52
N SER A 773 -5.95 11.57 -2.37
CA SER A 773 -5.52 10.90 -1.12
C SER A 773 -6.64 10.56 -0.14
N TRP A 774 -7.55 11.50 0.14
CA TRP A 774 -8.66 11.30 1.10
C TRP A 774 -10.02 11.11 0.42
N GLN A 775 -10.09 11.37 -0.89
CA GLN A 775 -11.26 11.09 -1.72
C GLN A 775 -10.81 10.72 -3.13
N GLY A 776 -11.63 9.95 -3.82
CA GLY A 776 -11.37 9.55 -5.19
C GLY A 776 -12.54 8.81 -5.79
N GLY A 777 -12.33 8.31 -7.01
CA GLY A 777 -13.38 7.59 -7.68
C GLY A 777 -13.03 7.07 -9.06
N THR A 778 -13.93 6.24 -9.56
CA THR A 778 -13.90 5.69 -10.92
C THR A 778 -15.15 6.15 -11.65
N VAL A 779 -14.95 6.74 -12.82
CA VAL A 779 -16.02 7.27 -13.66
C VAL A 779 -15.94 6.61 -15.02
N THR A 780 -17.07 6.05 -15.47
CA THR A 780 -17.23 5.58 -16.85
C THR A 780 -18.26 6.43 -17.57
N MET A 781 -18.00 6.75 -18.83
CA MET A 781 -18.78 7.73 -19.58
C MET A 781 -18.94 7.33 -21.04
N THR A 782 -20.06 7.74 -21.64
CA THR A 782 -20.30 7.61 -23.08
C THR A 782 -20.62 8.96 -23.71
N LEU A 783 -20.06 9.21 -24.89
CA LEU A 783 -20.28 10.41 -25.69
C LEU A 783 -21.58 10.27 -26.51
N ASN A 784 -22.60 11.01 -26.12
CA ASN A 784 -23.91 11.04 -26.78
C ASN A 784 -24.20 12.47 -27.29
N GLU A 785 -24.42 12.61 -28.60
CA GLU A 785 -24.74 13.90 -29.25
C GLU A 785 -23.71 15.03 -28.94
N GLY A 786 -22.43 14.68 -28.82
CA GLY A 786 -21.36 15.62 -28.51
C GLY A 786 -21.27 16.01 -27.03
N ARG A 787 -21.94 15.28 -26.14
CA ARG A 787 -21.85 15.47 -24.68
C ARG A 787 -21.54 14.15 -23.99
N TRP A 788 -20.58 14.17 -23.07
CA TRP A 788 -20.28 13.03 -22.23
C TRP A 788 -21.38 12.85 -21.18
N GLN A 789 -21.89 11.63 -21.08
CA GLN A 789 -22.89 11.20 -20.11
C GLN A 789 -22.24 10.17 -19.18
N LEU A 790 -22.34 10.39 -17.86
CA LEU A 790 -21.88 9.41 -16.87
C LEU A 790 -22.75 8.16 -16.92
N GLU A 791 -22.12 7.00 -17.00
CA GLU A 791 -22.77 5.69 -16.90
C GLU A 791 -22.65 5.12 -15.49
N SER A 792 -21.44 5.21 -14.91
CA SER A 792 -21.17 4.81 -13.54
C SER A 792 -20.27 5.84 -12.85
N TYR A 793 -20.50 6.02 -11.55
CA TYR A 793 -19.72 6.91 -10.69
C TYR A 793 -19.49 6.19 -9.35
N GLY A 794 -18.32 5.57 -9.23
CA GLY A 794 -17.81 5.06 -7.96
C GLY A 794 -17.09 6.20 -7.25
N PHE A 795 -17.42 6.43 -5.98
CA PHE A 795 -16.84 7.49 -5.18
C PHE A 795 -16.54 6.97 -3.78
N TRP A 796 -15.37 7.33 -3.26
CA TRP A 796 -14.96 6.98 -1.92
C TRP A 796 -14.39 8.22 -1.21
N ILE A 797 -14.55 8.22 0.10
CA ILE A 797 -13.93 9.14 1.06
C ILE A 797 -13.37 8.24 2.17
N THR A 798 -12.13 8.47 2.58
CA THR A 798 -11.47 7.74 3.68
C THR A 798 -12.01 8.10 5.06
#